data_AF-A0AA97JZ49-F1
#
_entry.id   AF-A0AA97JZ49-F1
#
_cell.length_a   1.000
_cell.length_b   1.000
_cell.length_c   1.000
_cell.angle_alpha   90.00
_cell.angle_beta   90.00
_cell.angle_gamma   90.00
#
_symmetry.space_group_name_H-M   'P 1'
#
loop_
_entity.id
_entity.type
_entity.pdbx_description
1 polymer ?
#
loop_
_entity_poly.entity_id
_entity_poly.type
_entity_poly.pdbx_seq_one_letter_code
_entity_poly.pdbx_strand_id
1 'polypeptide(L)'
;MELDVDYERPNVETIKCVVVGDNAAGKTRLICARACNATLSQYQLLATHVPTVWAIDQYRVCQEVLERSRDVVDEVSVSLRLWDTFGDHHKDRRFAYGRSDVVVLCFSLANPNSLRHVKSMWYPEIKHFCPRTPIVLVGCQLDLRYADLDAVNRARRPLAKPIKPSDILPPECGHEVAKELGIPYYETSVVAQFGIKDVFDNAIRAALISRRHLQFWKSHLKKMQRPLLQAPFLPPKPPPPIIHIPEPAAAEGRGPGSLFREPLCADVVFCLWGGHRVFAHRVYLATSCSKFYDLFMLDLVGDGVGTKEPAGRTKSLDADKSSLGVAAAATAASLRASQSDDPLRLMPPPRELSGWGRGFVSMRQEEVRDPLTHQGKPMTVVCMGELVPLGPFRAVLEYLYTGHLDPHRADLMQVAAIAELLEVFDLRMMVANILNKESFMNREITKAFHVRRANRIKECLSKGTFADVMFVVDDGCMLAHKPLLLAGCDFMVAMFGSTFRESCATEVSLPGTNCACLRAVLEFLYTGLFVPSPDLDAMELLVLTNRLCLTRLQALTEQYAVDELVHASLQQVEIDTQVILYLEMTQFHNARQLAAWCLHYICTNYNSVCRRFPREMKYMSPENQAHFERHRWPPVWYLKEEDRYLRSQKERELEEEVMRKQHPRSKWCFWRPHHASHIS
;
A
#
# COMPACT_ATOMS: atom_id res chain seq x y z
N MET A 1 68.12 13.76 -3.35
CA MET A 1 67.44 14.65 -2.39
C MET A 1 66.03 14.11 -2.25
N GLU A 2 65.90 12.98 -1.55
CA GLU A 2 64.62 12.43 -1.10
C GLU A 2 64.79 12.32 0.40
N LEU A 3 64.20 13.28 1.10
CA LEU A 3 64.16 13.30 2.55
C LEU A 3 63.19 12.21 2.97
N ASP A 4 63.75 11.12 3.50
CA ASP A 4 63.05 10.12 4.28
C ASP A 4 62.51 10.83 5.53
N VAL A 5 61.29 11.36 5.42
CA VAL A 5 60.57 11.93 6.55
C VAL A 5 59.89 10.75 7.24
N ASP A 6 60.64 10.10 8.13
CA ASP A 6 60.10 9.26 9.19
C ASP A 6 59.05 10.07 9.96
N TYR A 7 57.79 9.94 9.57
CA TYR A 7 56.65 10.29 10.41
C TYR A 7 56.58 9.25 11.53
N GLU A 8 57.41 9.38 12.56
CA GLU A 8 57.12 8.84 13.88
C GLU A 8 55.78 9.41 14.34
N ARG A 9 54.69 8.70 14.03
CA ARG A 9 53.36 9.03 14.55
C ARG A 9 53.37 8.83 16.07
N PRO A 10 52.82 9.76 16.85
CA PRO A 10 52.96 9.81 18.30
C PRO A 10 52.34 8.57 18.98
N ASN A 11 53.01 8.04 20.00
CA ASN A 11 52.53 7.13 21.07
C ASN A 11 51.13 6.49 20.84
N VAL A 12 51.03 5.49 19.97
CA VAL A 12 49.76 4.78 19.73
C VAL A 12 49.42 3.90 20.95
N GLU A 13 48.30 4.19 21.61
CA GLU A 13 47.84 3.42 22.77
C GLU A 13 47.12 2.14 22.29
N THR A 14 47.70 0.97 22.56
CA THR A 14 47.04 -0.30 22.29
C THR A 14 46.00 -0.59 23.38
N ILE A 15 44.78 -0.96 23.00
CA ILE A 15 43.67 -1.27 23.89
C ILE A 15 43.18 -2.69 23.62
N LYS A 16 43.28 -3.58 24.61
CA LYS A 16 42.63 -4.90 24.59
C LYS A 16 41.20 -4.79 25.15
N CYS A 17 40.22 -4.93 24.26
CA CYS A 17 38.79 -4.93 24.58
C CYS A 17 38.23 -6.35 24.49
N VAL A 18 37.70 -6.87 25.61
CA VAL A 18 37.10 -8.20 25.67
C VAL A 18 35.59 -8.09 25.72
N VAL A 19 34.90 -8.83 24.85
CA VAL A 19 33.43 -8.84 24.76
C VAL A 19 32.89 -10.13 25.36
N VAL A 20 31.99 -10.03 26.35
CA VAL A 20 31.51 -11.14 27.18
C VAL A 20 30.00 -11.10 27.35
N GLY A 21 29.36 -12.25 27.55
CA GLY A 21 27.93 -12.38 27.80
C GLY A 21 27.38 -13.71 27.33
N ASP A 22 26.07 -13.90 27.48
CA ASP A 22 25.36 -15.12 27.10
C ASP A 22 25.53 -15.52 25.62
N ASN A 23 25.27 -16.79 25.34
CA ASN A 23 25.11 -17.26 23.97
C ASN A 23 23.96 -16.52 23.26
N ALA A 24 24.17 -16.24 21.98
CA ALA A 24 23.26 -15.44 21.14
C ALA A 24 22.96 -14.01 21.64
N ALA A 25 23.70 -13.47 22.61
CA ALA A 25 23.57 -12.08 23.06
C ALA A 25 24.01 -11.01 22.04
N GLY A 26 24.40 -11.40 20.82
CA GLY A 26 24.81 -10.46 19.76
C GLY A 26 26.29 -10.05 19.76
N LYS A 27 27.14 -10.66 20.60
CA LYS A 27 28.58 -10.32 20.76
C LYS A 27 29.36 -10.36 19.45
N THR A 28 29.37 -11.50 18.78
CA THR A 28 30.10 -11.70 17.51
C THR A 28 29.60 -10.73 16.43
N ARG A 29 28.28 -10.51 16.34
CA ARG A 29 27.70 -9.55 15.39
C ARG A 29 28.14 -8.11 15.66
N LEU A 30 28.20 -7.71 16.93
CA LEU A 30 28.68 -6.40 17.34
C LEU A 30 30.16 -6.20 16.98
N ILE A 31 31.01 -7.21 17.22
CA ILE A 31 32.44 -7.20 16.85
C ILE A 31 32.61 -7.10 15.34
N CYS A 32 31.92 -7.96 14.57
CA CYS A 32 31.98 -7.95 13.11
C CYS A 32 31.54 -6.58 12.55
N ALA A 33 30.47 -6.00 13.08
CA ALA A 33 29.99 -4.70 12.65
C ALA A 33 31.06 -3.60 12.85
N ARG A 34 31.75 -3.60 14.01
CA ARG A 34 32.86 -2.67 14.27
C ARG A 34 34.07 -2.93 13.38
N ALA A 35 34.45 -4.20 13.19
CA ALA A 35 35.63 -4.57 12.41
C ALA A 35 35.48 -4.28 10.91
N CYS A 36 34.29 -4.48 10.36
CA CYS A 36 34.03 -4.29 8.93
C CYS A 36 33.72 -2.83 8.57
N ASN A 37 33.22 -2.01 9.51
CA ASN A 37 32.84 -0.61 9.30
C ASN A 37 32.05 -0.36 8.00
N ALA A 38 31.24 -1.34 7.60
CA ALA A 38 30.51 -1.39 6.34
C ALA A 38 29.07 -1.83 6.60
N THR A 39 28.14 -1.35 5.77
CA THR A 39 26.75 -1.78 5.72
C THR A 39 26.67 -3.22 5.25
N LEU A 40 26.79 -4.17 6.19
CA LEU A 40 26.51 -5.57 5.92
C LEU A 40 24.99 -5.74 5.78
N SER A 41 24.55 -6.31 4.67
CA SER A 41 23.13 -6.64 4.48
C SER A 41 22.65 -7.60 5.57
N GLN A 42 21.36 -7.57 5.88
CA GLN A 42 20.75 -8.48 6.87
C GLN A 42 21.06 -9.96 6.56
N TYR A 43 21.12 -10.33 5.27
CA TYR A 43 21.53 -11.65 4.81
C TYR A 43 22.99 -11.97 5.15
N GLN A 44 23.93 -11.05 4.91
CA GLN A 44 25.34 -11.24 5.26
C GLN A 44 25.56 -11.34 6.79
N LEU A 45 24.78 -10.62 7.60
CA LEU A 45 24.80 -10.71 9.07
C LEU A 45 24.16 -12.00 9.62
N LEU A 46 23.22 -12.60 8.86
CA LEU A 46 22.58 -13.88 9.20
C LEU A 46 23.41 -15.07 8.72
N ALA A 47 24.08 -14.95 7.57
CA ALA A 47 24.89 -15.99 6.94
C ALA A 47 26.32 -16.11 7.53
N THR A 48 26.83 -15.07 8.18
CA THR A 48 28.10 -15.09 8.94
C THR A 48 27.92 -15.78 10.30
N HIS A 49 27.48 -17.04 10.28
CA HIS A 49 27.66 -17.91 11.43
C HIS A 49 29.05 -18.55 11.37
N VAL A 50 30.11 -17.72 11.38
CA VAL A 50 31.47 -18.24 11.52
C VAL A 50 31.59 -18.83 12.92
N PRO A 51 31.79 -20.14 13.08
CA PRO A 51 31.99 -20.74 14.40
C PRO A 51 33.28 -20.17 14.99
N THR A 52 33.17 -19.42 16.10
CA THR A 52 34.25 -18.64 16.71
C THR A 52 35.31 -19.51 17.41
N VAL A 53 35.84 -20.55 16.77
CA VAL A 53 36.95 -21.33 17.33
C VAL A 53 38.21 -20.46 17.25
N TRP A 54 38.49 -19.72 18.32
CA TRP A 54 39.79 -19.09 18.61
C TRP A 54 40.31 -18.06 17.59
N ALA A 55 40.15 -16.77 17.89
CA ALA A 55 41.08 -15.72 17.44
C ALA A 55 40.97 -14.52 18.40
N ILE A 56 41.89 -14.16 19.30
CA ILE A 56 43.36 -14.21 19.23
C ILE A 56 43.85 -13.87 17.83
N ASP A 57 44.00 -12.58 17.59
CA ASP A 57 45.02 -12.03 16.68
C ASP A 57 44.94 -12.37 15.18
N GLN A 58 43.98 -13.17 14.69
CA GLN A 58 43.84 -13.41 13.23
C GLN A 58 43.48 -12.15 12.44
N TYR A 59 42.97 -11.11 13.10
CA TYR A 59 42.82 -9.79 12.50
C TYR A 59 44.17 -9.16 12.11
N ARG A 60 45.31 -9.67 12.58
CA ARG A 60 46.64 -9.27 12.07
C ARG A 60 46.95 -9.80 10.69
N VAL A 61 46.23 -10.82 10.21
CA VAL A 61 46.50 -11.44 8.90
C VAL A 61 45.79 -10.66 7.78
N CYS A 62 44.69 -9.97 8.09
CA CYS A 62 43.98 -9.11 7.14
C CYS A 62 44.36 -7.64 7.35
N GLN A 63 45.15 -7.10 6.42
CA GLN A 63 45.66 -5.72 6.49
C GLN A 63 44.53 -4.67 6.58
N GLU A 64 43.41 -4.87 5.89
CA GLU A 64 42.26 -3.97 5.97
C GLU A 64 41.66 -3.89 7.38
N VAL A 65 41.57 -5.01 8.11
CA VAL A 65 40.98 -5.01 9.46
C VAL A 65 41.95 -4.41 10.47
N LEU A 66 43.25 -4.62 10.28
CA LEU A 66 44.32 -3.96 11.02
C LEU A 66 44.28 -2.43 10.86
N GLU A 67 44.12 -1.94 9.64
CA GLU A 67 43.99 -0.52 9.37
C GLU A 67 42.73 0.06 10.01
N ARG A 68 41.59 -0.64 9.92
CA ARG A 68 40.32 -0.29 10.57
C ARG A 68 40.35 -0.38 12.10
N SER A 69 41.34 -1.07 12.68
CA SER A 69 41.53 -1.16 14.15
C SER A 69 42.16 0.09 14.75
N ARG A 70 42.77 0.94 13.91
CA ARG A 70 43.38 2.21 14.33
C ARG A 70 42.32 3.30 14.28
N ASP A 71 42.22 4.06 15.35
CA ASP A 71 41.26 5.16 15.47
C ASP A 71 41.87 6.32 16.28
N VAL A 72 41.20 7.45 16.30
CA VAL A 72 41.55 8.60 17.14
C VAL A 72 40.36 8.92 18.04
N VAL A 73 40.53 8.76 19.35
CA VAL A 73 39.50 9.08 20.36
C VAL A 73 40.03 10.19 21.25
N ASP A 74 39.29 11.31 21.34
CA ASP A 74 39.64 12.51 22.12
C ASP A 74 41.11 12.96 21.95
N GLU A 75 41.57 13.09 20.69
CA GLU A 75 42.95 13.44 20.29
C GLU A 75 44.03 12.37 20.60
N VAL A 76 43.64 11.17 21.04
CA VAL A 76 44.58 10.07 21.32
C VAL A 76 44.50 9.01 20.21
N SER A 77 45.63 8.76 19.54
CA SER A 77 45.77 7.66 18.60
C SER A 77 45.72 6.31 19.32
N VAL A 78 44.79 5.44 18.94
CA VAL A 78 44.56 4.14 19.57
C VAL A 78 44.59 3.00 18.57
N SER A 79 44.99 1.81 19.02
CA SER A 79 44.82 0.55 18.29
C SER A 79 43.96 -0.40 19.12
N LEU A 80 42.73 -0.61 18.66
CA LEU A 80 41.73 -1.42 19.36
C LEU A 80 41.85 -2.89 18.96
N ARG A 81 42.09 -3.77 19.93
CA ARG A 81 42.10 -5.22 19.76
C ARG A 81 40.85 -5.83 20.37
N LEU A 82 39.98 -6.37 19.53
CA LEU A 82 38.72 -7.00 19.92
C LEU A 82 38.94 -8.49 20.23
N TRP A 83 38.40 -8.95 21.35
CA TRP A 83 38.43 -10.34 21.79
C TRP A 83 37.00 -10.83 21.99
N ASP A 84 36.53 -11.72 21.12
CA ASP A 84 35.23 -12.39 21.27
C ASP A 84 35.35 -13.56 22.26
N THR A 85 34.26 -13.85 23.00
CA THR A 85 34.22 -14.96 23.96
C THR A 85 32.94 -15.79 23.82
N PHE A 86 33.04 -17.09 24.08
CA PHE A 86 31.88 -17.98 24.12
C PHE A 86 31.14 -17.90 25.46
N GLY A 87 29.80 -17.90 25.40
CA GLY A 87 28.95 -17.90 26.60
C GLY A 87 29.09 -19.17 27.44
N ASP A 88 29.35 -20.34 26.83
CA ASP A 88 29.29 -21.63 27.54
C ASP A 88 30.66 -22.28 27.83
N HIS A 89 31.78 -21.70 27.35
CA HIS A 89 33.13 -22.27 27.52
C HIS A 89 33.96 -21.59 28.64
N HIS A 90 33.71 -21.96 29.90
CA HIS A 90 34.36 -21.35 31.08
C HIS A 90 35.91 -21.37 31.06
N LYS A 91 36.56 -22.41 30.49
CA LYS A 91 38.03 -22.53 30.49
C LYS A 91 38.69 -21.50 29.57
N ASP A 92 38.14 -21.31 28.36
CA ASP A 92 38.71 -20.42 27.35
C ASP A 92 38.51 -18.93 27.69
N ARG A 93 37.41 -18.60 28.40
CA ARG A 93 37.15 -17.23 28.87
C ARG A 93 38.20 -16.70 29.84
N ARG A 94 38.75 -17.56 30.70
CA ARG A 94 39.82 -17.17 31.64
C ARG A 94 41.04 -16.60 30.93
N PHE A 95 41.40 -17.19 29.80
CA PHE A 95 42.52 -16.72 29.00
C PHE A 95 42.24 -15.35 28.36
N ALA A 96 41.00 -15.12 27.92
CA ALA A 96 40.59 -13.86 27.31
C ALA A 96 40.76 -12.66 28.28
N TYR A 97 40.43 -12.83 29.58
CA TYR A 97 40.53 -11.74 30.57
C TYR A 97 41.95 -11.24 30.86
N GLY A 98 42.98 -12.04 30.61
CA GLY A 98 44.36 -11.68 30.93
C GLY A 98 44.79 -10.35 30.28
N ARG A 99 45.24 -9.39 31.09
CA ARG A 99 45.68 -8.05 30.66
C ARG A 99 44.64 -7.26 29.85
N SER A 100 43.34 -7.45 30.14
CA SER A 100 42.28 -6.69 29.49
C SER A 100 42.27 -5.24 29.98
N ASP A 101 42.20 -4.30 29.04
CA ASP A 101 42.12 -2.88 29.34
C ASP A 101 40.69 -2.42 29.58
N VAL A 102 39.71 -3.09 28.96
CA VAL A 102 38.27 -2.87 29.16
C VAL A 102 37.48 -4.14 28.83
N VAL A 103 36.33 -4.32 29.49
CA VAL A 103 35.37 -5.38 29.19
C VAL A 103 34.05 -4.79 28.74
N VAL A 104 33.55 -5.25 27.59
CA VAL A 104 32.19 -4.98 27.10
C VAL A 104 31.31 -6.15 27.48
N LEU A 105 30.37 -5.93 28.40
CA LEU A 105 29.45 -6.94 28.92
C LEU A 105 28.11 -6.82 28.19
N CYS A 106 27.82 -7.78 27.31
CA CYS A 106 26.64 -7.80 26.47
C CYS A 106 25.52 -8.66 27.04
N PHE A 107 24.28 -8.22 26.82
CA PHE A 107 23.08 -9.03 26.96
C PHE A 107 22.14 -8.79 25.77
N SER A 108 21.16 -9.67 25.56
CA SER A 108 20.16 -9.53 24.50
C SER A 108 18.93 -8.79 25.02
N LEU A 109 18.50 -7.76 24.29
CA LEU A 109 17.23 -7.07 24.57
C LEU A 109 16.00 -7.96 24.31
N ALA A 110 16.15 -9.11 23.65
CA ALA A 110 15.08 -10.07 23.42
C ALA A 110 15.12 -11.30 24.35
N ASN A 111 16.00 -11.30 25.35
CA ASN A 111 16.09 -12.37 26.33
C ASN A 111 16.29 -11.82 27.76
N PRO A 112 15.22 -11.74 28.57
CA PRO A 112 15.29 -11.24 29.95
C PRO A 112 16.27 -11.99 30.84
N ASN A 113 16.49 -13.30 30.61
CA ASN A 113 17.44 -14.09 31.39
C ASN A 113 18.88 -13.64 31.16
N SER A 114 19.21 -13.20 29.94
CA SER A 114 20.57 -12.72 29.65
C SER A 114 20.93 -11.47 30.46
N LEU A 115 19.96 -10.59 30.74
CA LEU A 115 20.16 -9.47 31.66
C LEU A 115 20.27 -9.92 33.12
N ARG A 116 19.54 -10.96 33.54
CA ARG A 116 19.69 -11.52 34.91
C ARG A 116 21.09 -12.11 35.12
N HIS A 117 21.62 -12.81 34.12
CA HIS A 117 22.95 -13.41 34.16
C HIS A 117 24.07 -12.36 34.25
N VAL A 118 23.85 -11.12 33.78
CA VAL A 118 24.79 -10.00 33.99
C VAL A 118 25.15 -9.87 35.47
N LYS A 119 24.14 -9.87 36.36
CA LYS A 119 24.35 -9.74 37.81
C LYS A 119 24.77 -11.04 38.47
N SER A 120 24.12 -12.15 38.13
CA SER A 120 24.31 -13.41 38.86
C SER A 120 25.57 -14.18 38.48
N MET A 121 26.10 -13.97 37.28
CA MET A 121 27.21 -14.75 36.72
C MET A 121 28.32 -13.84 36.19
N TRP A 122 28.01 -13.03 35.17
CA TRP A 122 29.04 -12.38 34.35
C TRP A 122 29.82 -11.30 35.09
N TYR A 123 29.12 -10.39 35.79
CA TYR A 123 29.79 -9.33 36.52
C TYR A 123 30.69 -9.88 37.66
N PRO A 124 30.23 -10.84 38.50
CA PRO A 124 31.10 -11.53 39.45
C PRO A 124 32.30 -12.23 38.80
N GLU A 125 32.10 -12.94 37.67
CA GLU A 125 33.18 -13.63 36.94
C GLU A 125 34.26 -12.64 36.47
N ILE A 126 33.85 -11.52 35.86
CA ILE A 126 34.75 -10.46 35.40
C ILE A 126 35.51 -9.85 36.58
N LYS A 127 34.82 -9.51 37.68
CA LYS A 127 35.45 -8.91 38.86
C LYS A 127 36.41 -9.87 39.57
N HIS A 128 36.18 -11.18 39.48
CA HIS A 128 37.11 -12.17 40.01
C HIS A 128 38.43 -12.22 39.22
N PHE A 129 38.37 -12.22 37.88
CA PHE A 129 39.58 -12.37 37.04
C PHE A 129 40.30 -11.05 36.73
N CYS A 130 39.58 -9.94 36.62
CA CYS A 130 40.16 -8.62 36.33
C CYS A 130 39.47 -7.50 37.14
N PRO A 131 39.71 -7.44 38.48
CA PRO A 131 38.94 -6.58 39.41
C PRO A 131 39.01 -5.08 39.10
N ARG A 132 40.15 -4.62 38.58
CA ARG A 132 40.41 -3.20 38.26
C ARG A 132 40.04 -2.82 36.84
N THR A 133 39.66 -3.77 36.00
CA THR A 133 39.33 -3.47 34.60
C THR A 133 37.95 -2.81 34.53
N PRO A 134 37.82 -1.67 33.83
CA PRO A 134 36.54 -1.02 33.62
C PRO A 134 35.60 -1.90 32.79
N ILE A 135 34.31 -1.82 33.08
CA ILE A 135 33.27 -2.60 32.42
C ILE A 135 32.25 -1.64 31.83
N VAL A 136 31.78 -1.93 30.61
CA VAL A 136 30.69 -1.22 29.94
C VAL A 136 29.56 -2.21 29.68
N LEU A 137 28.35 -1.91 30.14
CA LEU A 137 27.17 -2.75 29.90
C LEU A 137 26.55 -2.42 28.55
N VAL A 138 26.19 -3.43 27.76
CA VAL A 138 25.64 -3.25 26.41
C VAL A 138 24.41 -4.12 26.18
N GLY A 139 23.28 -3.48 25.88
CA GLY A 139 22.06 -4.12 25.39
C GLY A 139 22.11 -4.26 23.88
N CYS A 140 22.15 -5.49 23.37
CA CYS A 140 22.22 -5.78 21.94
C CYS A 140 20.83 -6.06 21.35
N GLN A 141 20.72 -5.95 20.02
CA GLN A 141 19.50 -6.30 19.24
C GLN A 141 18.33 -5.34 19.49
N LEU A 142 18.64 -4.05 19.60
CA LEU A 142 17.66 -2.98 19.80
C LEU A 142 16.58 -2.93 18.72
N ASP A 143 16.90 -3.35 17.49
CA ASP A 143 15.95 -3.47 16.37
C ASP A 143 14.70 -4.29 16.70
N LEU A 144 14.81 -5.26 17.61
CA LEU A 144 13.69 -6.11 18.00
C LEU A 144 12.60 -5.39 18.78
N ARG A 145 12.83 -4.15 19.26
CA ARG A 145 11.78 -3.31 19.90
C ARG A 145 10.73 -2.79 18.93
N TYR A 146 11.05 -2.67 17.64
CA TYR A 146 10.16 -2.09 16.63
C TYR A 146 10.02 -2.98 15.37
N ALA A 147 10.69 -4.12 15.33
CA ALA A 147 10.55 -5.07 14.23
C ALA A 147 9.22 -5.83 14.27
N ASP A 148 8.77 -6.30 13.09
CA ASP A 148 7.73 -7.31 12.98
C ASP A 148 8.27 -8.65 13.54
N LEU A 149 7.87 -8.98 14.77
CA LEU A 149 8.31 -10.20 15.45
C LEU A 149 7.84 -11.47 14.76
N ASP A 150 6.72 -11.44 14.02
CA ASP A 150 6.24 -12.62 13.28
C ASP A 150 7.14 -12.88 12.08
N ALA A 151 7.51 -11.84 11.33
CA ALA A 151 8.50 -11.95 10.26
C ALA A 151 9.87 -12.40 10.79
N VAL A 152 10.32 -11.84 11.93
CA VAL A 152 11.57 -12.24 12.58
C VAL A 152 11.51 -13.71 13.01
N ASN A 153 10.42 -14.16 13.62
CA ASN A 153 10.28 -15.55 14.07
C ASN A 153 10.21 -16.53 12.90
N ARG A 154 9.57 -16.17 11.76
CA ARG A 154 9.60 -16.97 10.52
C ARG A 154 11.00 -17.10 9.92
N ALA A 155 11.83 -16.06 10.01
CA ALA A 155 13.19 -16.06 9.49
C ALA A 155 14.21 -16.78 10.41
N ARG A 156 13.84 -17.08 11.66
CA ARG A 156 14.70 -17.80 12.62
C ARG A 156 14.64 -19.31 12.36
N ARG A 157 15.60 -20.05 12.95
CA ARG A 157 15.65 -21.51 12.82
C ARG A 157 14.35 -22.14 13.34
N PRO A 158 13.78 -23.16 12.66
CA PRO A 158 12.48 -23.74 13.01
C PRO A 158 12.33 -24.22 14.46
N LEU A 159 13.43 -24.60 15.12
CA LEU A 159 13.44 -25.10 16.50
C LEU A 159 13.74 -24.02 17.56
N ALA A 160 13.97 -22.77 17.16
CA ALA A 160 14.22 -21.69 18.10
C ALA A 160 12.91 -21.25 18.77
N LYS A 161 12.92 -21.07 20.10
CA LYS A 161 11.77 -20.51 20.82
C LYS A 161 11.38 -19.15 20.21
N PRO A 162 10.11 -18.95 19.80
CA PRO A 162 9.64 -17.68 19.29
C PRO A 162 9.84 -16.56 20.32
N ILE A 163 10.34 -15.41 19.86
CA ILE A 163 10.43 -14.20 20.68
C ILE A 163 9.02 -13.63 20.82
N LYS A 164 8.57 -13.43 22.04
CA LYS A 164 7.28 -12.79 22.34
C LYS A 164 7.48 -11.30 22.65
N PRO A 165 6.47 -10.44 22.44
CA PRO A 165 6.53 -9.04 22.87
C PRO A 165 6.89 -8.86 24.35
N SER A 166 6.44 -9.78 25.22
CA SER A 166 6.76 -9.79 26.66
C SER A 166 8.23 -10.12 26.97
N ASP A 167 8.97 -10.69 26.03
CA ASP A 167 10.39 -11.00 26.20
C ASP A 167 11.29 -9.80 25.86
N ILE A 168 10.74 -8.77 25.20
CA ILE A 168 11.49 -7.59 24.81
C ILE A 168 11.68 -6.67 26.02
N LEU A 169 12.94 -6.44 26.38
CA LEU A 169 13.31 -5.62 27.53
C LEU A 169 13.15 -4.13 27.21
N PRO A 170 12.44 -3.38 28.07
CA PRO A 170 12.38 -1.94 27.97
C PRO A 170 13.73 -1.32 28.43
N PRO A 171 14.08 -0.12 27.96
CA PRO A 171 15.38 0.52 28.26
C PRO A 171 15.69 0.61 29.76
N GLU A 172 14.67 0.87 30.57
CA GLU A 172 14.78 1.09 32.01
C GLU A 172 15.44 -0.10 32.73
N CYS A 173 15.16 -1.33 32.30
CA CYS A 173 15.74 -2.52 32.90
C CYS A 173 17.27 -2.55 32.79
N GLY A 174 17.83 -2.23 31.62
CA GLY A 174 19.29 -2.22 31.42
C GLY A 174 19.97 -1.12 32.25
N HIS A 175 19.32 0.03 32.31
CA HIS A 175 19.78 1.16 33.10
C HIS A 175 19.76 0.93 34.62
N GLU A 176 18.74 0.26 35.15
CA GLU A 176 18.67 -0.12 36.56
C GLU A 176 19.84 -1.03 36.95
N VAL A 177 20.13 -2.04 36.11
CA VAL A 177 21.27 -2.93 36.31
C VAL A 177 22.59 -2.16 36.26
N ALA A 178 22.76 -1.27 35.29
CA ALA A 178 23.96 -0.45 35.17
C ALA A 178 24.17 0.49 36.36
N LYS A 179 23.10 1.11 36.86
CA LYS A 179 23.12 1.97 38.03
C LYS A 179 23.53 1.21 39.29
N GLU A 180 22.96 0.02 39.51
CA GLU A 180 23.30 -0.85 40.64
C GLU A 180 24.76 -1.30 40.61
N LEU A 181 25.28 -1.61 39.42
CA LEU A 181 26.66 -2.07 39.24
C LEU A 181 27.69 -0.92 39.15
N GLY A 182 27.23 0.35 39.08
CA GLY A 182 28.07 1.53 38.94
C GLY A 182 28.85 1.60 37.62
N ILE A 183 28.28 1.10 36.53
CA ILE A 183 28.91 1.02 35.20
C ILE A 183 28.08 1.76 34.14
N PRO A 184 28.69 2.29 33.06
CA PRO A 184 27.94 2.92 31.98
C PRO A 184 27.14 1.88 31.17
N TYR A 185 26.01 2.32 30.62
CA TYR A 185 25.10 1.52 29.78
C TYR A 185 24.94 2.12 28.39
N TYR A 186 24.94 1.24 27.39
CA TYR A 186 24.67 1.58 26.00
C TYR A 186 23.81 0.51 25.35
N GLU A 187 23.10 0.88 24.29
CA GLU A 187 22.35 -0.05 23.46
C GLU A 187 22.85 -0.03 22.02
N THR A 188 22.70 -1.15 21.33
CA THR A 188 23.16 -1.32 19.96
C THR A 188 22.12 -2.02 19.09
N SER A 189 22.00 -1.55 17.85
CA SER A 189 21.40 -2.32 16.76
C SER A 189 22.42 -2.43 15.63
N VAL A 190 22.85 -3.66 15.35
CA VAL A 190 23.71 -3.93 14.19
C VAL A 190 22.94 -3.73 12.88
N VAL A 191 21.63 -4.01 12.89
CA VAL A 191 20.76 -3.82 11.71
C VAL A 191 20.64 -2.33 11.37
N ALA A 192 20.39 -1.47 12.36
CA ALA A 192 20.29 -0.02 12.14
C ALA A 192 21.64 0.71 12.18
N GLN A 193 22.76 -0.01 12.34
CA GLN A 193 24.10 0.56 12.55
C GLN A 193 24.16 1.58 13.70
N PHE A 194 23.32 1.40 14.72
CA PHE A 194 23.19 2.31 15.84
C PHE A 194 24.01 1.86 17.04
N GLY A 195 24.68 2.81 17.71
CA GLY A 195 25.37 2.61 18.98
C GLY A 195 26.70 1.87 18.91
N ILE A 196 27.06 1.30 17.76
CA ILE A 196 28.29 0.50 17.60
C ILE A 196 29.53 1.34 17.93
N LYS A 197 29.66 2.51 17.28
CA LYS A 197 30.79 3.42 17.51
C LYS A 197 30.80 3.94 18.95
N ASP A 198 29.63 4.33 19.47
CA ASP A 198 29.49 4.84 20.84
C ASP A 198 30.01 3.85 21.88
N VAL A 199 29.66 2.57 21.77
CA VAL A 199 30.11 1.53 22.69
C VAL A 199 31.64 1.42 22.69
N PHE A 200 32.25 1.32 21.51
CA PHE A 200 33.70 1.09 21.42
C PHE A 200 34.51 2.34 21.78
N ASP A 201 34.07 3.54 21.38
CA ASP A 201 34.73 4.79 21.77
C ASP A 201 34.65 5.01 23.29
N ASN A 202 33.50 4.73 23.90
CA ASN A 202 33.33 4.87 25.34
C ASN A 202 34.05 3.77 26.14
N ALA A 203 34.17 2.56 25.58
CA ALA A 203 35.04 1.53 26.13
C ALA A 203 36.52 1.95 26.08
N ILE A 204 36.97 2.56 24.99
CA ILE A 204 38.32 3.12 24.85
C ILE A 204 38.54 4.26 25.87
N ARG A 205 37.59 5.20 26.01
CA ARG A 205 37.64 6.25 27.04
C ARG A 205 37.79 5.66 28.44
N ALA A 206 36.97 4.66 28.78
CA ALA A 206 37.03 4.00 30.07
C ALA A 206 38.40 3.32 30.31
N ALA A 207 38.93 2.63 29.31
CA ALA A 207 40.25 2.00 29.35
C ALA A 207 41.38 3.02 29.59
N LEU A 208 41.39 4.10 28.81
CA LEU A 208 42.42 5.14 28.87
C LEU A 208 42.37 5.94 30.18
N ILE A 209 41.17 6.21 30.70
CA ILE A 209 41.01 6.82 32.03
C ILE A 209 41.55 5.91 33.12
N SER A 210 41.17 4.62 33.12
CA SER A 210 41.71 3.64 34.07
C SER A 210 43.23 3.55 34.00
N ARG A 211 43.79 3.54 32.78
CA ARG A 211 45.24 3.55 32.55
C ARG A 211 45.90 4.82 33.07
N ARG A 212 45.30 5.99 32.88
CA ARG A 212 45.79 7.27 33.43
C ARG A 212 45.85 7.23 34.96
N HIS A 213 44.87 6.62 35.63
CA HIS A 213 44.90 6.45 37.09
C HIS A 213 46.06 5.58 37.56
N LEU A 214 46.48 4.60 36.75
CA LEU A 214 47.62 3.73 37.05
C LEU A 214 48.98 4.32 36.60
N GLN A 215 48.99 5.18 35.58
CA GLN A 215 50.19 5.75 34.94
C GLN A 215 50.07 7.28 34.84
N PHE A 216 50.09 7.96 35.98
CA PHE A 216 49.78 9.40 36.08
C PHE A 216 50.73 10.33 35.30
N TRP A 217 51.93 9.85 34.94
CA TRP A 217 52.92 10.59 34.15
C TRP A 217 52.57 10.71 32.65
N LYS A 218 51.60 9.94 32.14
CA LYS A 218 51.14 10.05 30.74
C LYS A 218 50.29 11.31 30.52
N SER A 219 50.95 12.42 30.19
CA SER A 219 50.33 13.75 30.03
C SER A 219 49.36 13.84 28.85
N HIS A 220 49.57 13.07 27.77
CA HIS A 220 48.68 13.03 26.61
C HIS A 220 47.27 12.51 26.92
N LEU A 221 47.11 11.75 28.01
CA LEU A 221 45.81 11.23 28.48
C LEU A 221 45.04 12.24 29.35
N LYS A 222 45.57 13.44 29.62
CA LYS A 222 44.93 14.42 30.51
C LYS A 222 43.61 14.97 29.95
N LYS A 223 43.50 15.06 28.62
CA LYS A 223 42.32 15.57 27.91
C LYS A 223 41.22 14.53 27.67
N MET A 224 41.46 13.27 28.03
CA MET A 224 40.50 12.17 27.80
C MET A 224 39.17 12.46 28.50
N GLN A 225 38.07 12.42 27.76
CA GLN A 225 36.75 12.64 28.33
C GLN A 225 36.25 11.37 29.02
N ARG A 226 35.39 11.54 30.04
CA ARG A 226 34.65 10.41 30.63
C ARG A 226 33.73 9.80 29.57
N PRO A 227 33.34 8.51 29.71
CA PRO A 227 32.35 7.89 28.82
C PRO A 227 31.12 8.81 28.62
N LEU A 228 30.82 9.12 27.37
CA LEU A 228 29.78 10.04 26.95
C LEU A 228 28.40 9.40 27.05
N LEU A 229 27.36 10.22 27.16
CA LEU A 229 25.98 9.77 27.09
C LEU A 229 25.64 9.38 25.64
N GLN A 230 24.82 8.35 25.47
CA GLN A 230 24.29 7.95 24.18
C GLN A 230 22.89 8.54 24.01
N ALA A 231 22.67 9.26 22.90
CA ALA A 231 21.35 9.73 22.52
C ALA A 231 20.45 8.52 22.21
N PRO A 232 19.16 8.54 22.58
CA PRO A 232 18.28 7.40 22.34
C PRO A 232 18.02 7.16 20.86
N PHE A 233 17.84 5.90 20.49
CA PHE A 233 17.49 5.53 19.11
C PHE A 233 16.03 5.83 18.82
N LEU A 234 15.77 6.78 17.92
CA LEU A 234 14.45 6.99 17.34
C LEU A 234 14.24 5.97 16.20
N PRO A 235 13.29 5.03 16.30
CA PRO A 235 13.02 4.11 15.22
C PRO A 235 12.49 4.84 13.99
N PRO A 236 12.78 4.32 12.78
CA PRO A 236 12.27 4.92 11.55
C PRO A 236 10.75 5.01 11.59
N LYS A 237 10.21 6.10 11.04
CA LYS A 237 8.76 6.27 10.91
C LYS A 237 8.22 5.13 10.04
N PRO A 238 7.17 4.40 10.47
CA PRO A 238 6.61 3.33 9.67
C PRO A 238 6.08 3.89 8.33
N PRO A 239 6.18 3.15 7.22
CA PRO A 239 5.61 3.56 5.95
C PRO A 239 4.08 3.44 5.96
N PRO A 240 3.35 4.25 5.17
CA PRO A 240 1.91 4.15 5.05
C PRO A 240 1.50 2.81 4.40
N PRO A 241 0.34 2.25 4.78
CA PRO A 241 -0.18 1.05 4.14
C PRO A 241 -0.55 1.34 2.68
N ILE A 242 -0.37 0.34 1.81
CA ILE A 242 -0.67 0.42 0.38
C ILE A 242 -2.07 -0.13 0.16
N ILE A 243 -2.88 0.58 -0.61
CA ILE A 243 -4.20 0.09 -1.03
C ILE A 243 -3.99 -0.90 -2.19
N HIS A 244 -4.50 -2.10 -2.01
CA HIS A 244 -4.52 -3.16 -3.02
C HIS A 244 -5.86 -3.14 -3.74
N ILE A 245 -5.82 -2.92 -5.04
CA ILE A 245 -6.99 -3.00 -5.92
C ILE A 245 -7.11 -4.44 -6.39
N PRO A 246 -8.21 -5.16 -6.06
CA PRO A 246 -8.43 -6.50 -6.57
C PRO A 246 -8.43 -6.51 -8.09
N GLU A 247 -7.85 -7.56 -8.69
CA GLU A 247 -7.98 -7.80 -10.12
C GLU A 247 -9.47 -7.91 -10.48
N PRO A 248 -9.88 -7.51 -11.70
CA PRO A 248 -11.23 -7.79 -12.17
C PRO A 248 -11.47 -9.29 -12.01
N ALA A 249 -12.48 -9.68 -11.21
CA ALA A 249 -12.82 -11.08 -11.04
C ALA A 249 -12.90 -11.72 -12.44
N ALA A 250 -12.16 -12.80 -12.66
CA ALA A 250 -12.15 -13.51 -13.92
C ALA A 250 -13.54 -14.11 -14.12
N ALA A 251 -14.48 -13.31 -14.67
CA ALA A 251 -15.89 -13.58 -14.92
C ALA A 251 -16.28 -15.01 -14.54
N GLU A 252 -16.46 -15.29 -13.24
CA GLU A 252 -16.81 -16.62 -12.74
C GLU A 252 -18.27 -16.86 -13.17
N GLY A 253 -18.43 -17.28 -14.43
CA GLY A 253 -19.72 -17.50 -15.06
C GLY A 253 -20.59 -16.26 -15.31
N ARG A 254 -20.17 -15.04 -14.95
CA ARG A 254 -20.98 -13.81 -15.13
C ARG A 254 -20.31 -12.71 -15.95
N GLY A 255 -21.05 -12.17 -16.92
CA GLY A 255 -20.66 -11.06 -17.77
C GLY A 255 -21.57 -10.95 -19.00
N PRO A 256 -21.23 -10.13 -20.01
CA PRO A 256 -22.02 -10.01 -21.23
C PRO A 256 -22.36 -11.34 -21.92
N GLY A 257 -21.43 -12.30 -21.90
CA GLY A 257 -21.64 -13.62 -22.50
C GLY A 257 -22.63 -14.49 -21.73
N SER A 258 -22.67 -14.39 -20.39
CA SER A 258 -23.66 -15.11 -19.59
C SER A 258 -25.05 -14.53 -19.79
N LEU A 259 -25.16 -13.19 -19.83
CA LEU A 259 -26.41 -12.49 -20.10
C LEU A 259 -26.98 -12.82 -21.50
N PHE A 260 -26.13 -13.12 -22.48
CA PHE A 260 -26.61 -13.59 -23.78
C PHE A 260 -27.16 -15.03 -23.73
N ARG A 261 -26.61 -15.89 -22.87
CA ARG A 261 -27.06 -17.28 -22.70
C ARG A 261 -28.33 -17.38 -21.88
N GLU A 262 -28.44 -16.55 -20.85
CA GLU A 262 -29.59 -16.39 -19.97
C GLU A 262 -30.13 -14.95 -20.12
N PRO A 263 -31.07 -14.72 -21.06
CA PRO A 263 -31.45 -13.39 -21.52
C PRO A 263 -32.39 -12.67 -20.55
N LEU A 264 -31.92 -12.45 -19.31
CA LEU A 264 -32.64 -11.71 -18.27
C LEU A 264 -32.91 -10.28 -18.73
N CYS A 265 -34.17 -9.85 -18.62
CA CYS A 265 -34.65 -8.54 -19.04
C CYS A 265 -34.53 -8.27 -20.56
N ALA A 266 -34.54 -9.31 -21.41
CA ALA A 266 -34.61 -9.13 -22.86
C ALA A 266 -35.72 -8.15 -23.28
N ASP A 267 -35.41 -7.32 -24.29
CA ASP A 267 -36.29 -6.29 -24.83
C ASP A 267 -36.44 -6.41 -26.36
N VAL A 268 -35.70 -7.32 -26.99
CA VAL A 268 -35.81 -7.66 -28.42
C VAL A 268 -35.76 -9.18 -28.64
N VAL A 269 -36.56 -9.66 -29.58
CA VAL A 269 -36.52 -11.05 -30.06
C VAL A 269 -36.37 -11.07 -31.58
N PHE A 270 -35.46 -11.92 -32.06
CA PHE A 270 -35.27 -12.19 -33.48
C PHE A 270 -35.99 -13.48 -33.86
N CYS A 271 -36.93 -13.39 -34.80
CA CYS A 271 -37.63 -14.51 -35.40
C CYS A 271 -36.89 -14.93 -36.67
N LEU A 272 -36.36 -16.15 -36.68
CA LEU A 272 -35.62 -16.74 -37.78
C LEU A 272 -36.48 -17.75 -38.54
N TRP A 273 -36.05 -18.08 -39.76
CA TRP A 273 -36.67 -19.14 -40.55
C TRP A 273 -36.63 -20.49 -39.79
N GLY A 274 -37.71 -21.27 -39.87
CA GLY A 274 -37.88 -22.50 -39.09
C GLY A 274 -38.48 -22.31 -37.69
N GLY A 275 -38.98 -21.11 -37.35
CA GLY A 275 -39.70 -20.85 -36.09
C GLY A 275 -38.79 -20.63 -34.87
N HIS A 276 -37.47 -20.55 -35.07
CA HIS A 276 -36.52 -20.28 -34.00
C HIS A 276 -36.59 -18.82 -33.54
N ARG A 277 -36.46 -18.61 -32.22
CA ARG A 277 -36.45 -17.30 -31.59
C ARG A 277 -35.13 -17.09 -30.83
N VAL A 278 -34.51 -15.92 -31.00
CA VAL A 278 -33.30 -15.53 -30.26
C VAL A 278 -33.58 -14.25 -29.50
N PHE A 279 -33.51 -14.32 -28.17
CA PHE A 279 -33.73 -13.18 -27.27
C PHE A 279 -32.41 -12.40 -27.09
N ALA A 280 -32.51 -11.08 -27.05
CA ALA A 280 -31.37 -10.19 -26.89
C ALA A 280 -31.77 -8.84 -26.26
N HIS A 281 -30.78 -7.95 -26.15
CA HIS A 281 -30.86 -6.65 -25.50
C HIS A 281 -30.50 -5.55 -26.50
N ARG A 282 -31.40 -4.60 -26.73
CA ARG A 282 -31.24 -3.49 -27.69
C ARG A 282 -29.98 -2.70 -27.38
N VAL A 283 -29.75 -2.36 -26.11
CA VAL A 283 -28.57 -1.57 -25.69
C VAL A 283 -27.24 -2.25 -26.05
N TYR A 284 -27.10 -3.57 -25.86
CA TYR A 284 -25.88 -4.30 -26.21
C TYR A 284 -25.66 -4.34 -27.72
N LEU A 285 -26.72 -4.57 -28.48
CA LEU A 285 -26.64 -4.65 -29.94
C LEU A 285 -26.39 -3.28 -30.58
N ALA A 286 -27.09 -2.24 -30.13
CA ALA A 286 -26.96 -0.87 -30.61
C ALA A 286 -25.57 -0.27 -30.28
N THR A 287 -25.02 -0.59 -29.10
CA THR A 287 -23.68 -0.12 -28.73
C THR A 287 -22.55 -0.80 -29.49
N SER A 288 -22.79 -2.01 -30.01
CA SER A 288 -21.81 -2.81 -30.75
C SER A 288 -21.98 -2.76 -32.28
N CYS A 289 -23.15 -2.38 -32.79
CA CYS A 289 -23.48 -2.38 -34.22
C CYS A 289 -24.32 -1.15 -34.58
N SER A 290 -23.80 -0.31 -35.49
CA SER A 290 -24.51 0.90 -35.95
C SER A 290 -25.82 0.56 -36.67
N LYS A 291 -25.88 -0.53 -37.44
CA LYS A 291 -27.12 -0.94 -38.11
C LYS A 291 -28.22 -1.29 -37.13
N PHE A 292 -27.89 -1.97 -36.02
CA PHE A 292 -28.86 -2.21 -34.94
C PHE A 292 -29.21 -0.93 -34.18
N TYR A 293 -28.25 -0.02 -33.98
CA TYR A 293 -28.52 1.29 -33.39
C TYR A 293 -29.58 2.04 -34.20
N ASP A 294 -29.37 2.19 -35.51
CA ASP A 294 -30.29 2.89 -36.39
C ASP A 294 -31.66 2.18 -36.45
N LEU A 295 -31.65 0.84 -36.50
CA LEU A 295 -32.88 0.04 -36.54
C LEU A 295 -33.73 0.27 -35.29
N PHE A 296 -33.12 0.24 -34.10
CA PHE A 296 -33.85 0.40 -32.84
C PHE A 296 -34.20 1.85 -32.55
N MET A 297 -33.53 2.83 -33.15
CA MET A 297 -33.94 4.24 -33.09
C MET A 297 -35.26 4.48 -33.84
N LEU A 298 -35.52 3.77 -34.93
CA LEU A 298 -36.80 3.86 -35.65
C LEU A 298 -38.02 3.51 -34.78
N ASP A 299 -37.83 2.60 -33.82
CA ASP A 299 -38.86 2.16 -32.89
C ASP A 299 -39.13 3.20 -31.79
N LEU A 300 -38.16 4.08 -31.50
CA LEU A 300 -38.28 5.15 -30.49
C LEU A 300 -38.89 6.44 -31.04
N VAL A 301 -38.71 6.74 -32.33
CA VAL A 301 -39.10 8.04 -32.92
C VAL A 301 -40.58 8.11 -33.31
N GLY A 302 -41.28 6.98 -33.51
CA GLY A 302 -42.67 6.99 -33.98
C GLY A 302 -42.81 7.56 -35.40
N ASP A 303 -43.92 7.24 -36.08
CA ASP A 303 -44.12 7.50 -37.52
C ASP A 303 -44.49 8.97 -37.83
N GLY A 304 -43.66 9.91 -37.36
CA GLY A 304 -44.02 11.31 -37.25
C GLY A 304 -42.99 12.32 -37.78
N VAL A 305 -42.02 11.97 -38.63
CA VAL A 305 -41.31 12.94 -39.49
C VAL A 305 -40.83 12.23 -40.76
N GLY A 306 -41.17 12.78 -41.91
CA GLY A 306 -40.81 12.25 -43.23
C GLY A 306 -39.31 11.98 -43.41
N THR A 307 -39.04 10.85 -44.04
CA THR A 307 -37.73 10.35 -44.45
C THR A 307 -36.89 11.44 -45.13
N LYS A 308 -35.77 11.81 -44.49
CA LYS A 308 -34.53 12.14 -45.21
C LYS A 308 -33.49 11.10 -44.82
N GLU A 309 -33.00 10.40 -45.83
CA GLU A 309 -31.92 9.42 -45.73
C GLU A 309 -30.71 9.98 -44.97
N PRO A 310 -30.03 9.20 -44.12
CA PRO A 310 -28.74 9.60 -43.59
C PRO A 310 -27.66 9.36 -44.65
N ALA A 311 -27.37 10.40 -45.43
CA ALA A 311 -26.17 10.47 -46.23
C ALA A 311 -24.96 10.82 -45.32
N GLY A 312 -23.90 10.00 -45.38
CA GLY A 312 -22.54 10.47 -45.08
C GLY A 312 -21.76 9.67 -44.04
N ARG A 313 -20.87 8.81 -44.53
CA ARG A 313 -19.75 8.17 -43.82
C ARG A 313 -18.85 9.18 -43.09
N THR A 314 -18.32 8.73 -41.95
CA THR A 314 -17.04 9.10 -41.31
C THR A 314 -16.47 10.49 -41.61
N LYS A 315 -16.63 11.43 -40.67
CA LYS A 315 -15.61 12.44 -40.40
C LYS A 315 -15.30 12.45 -38.91
N SER A 316 -14.08 12.03 -38.59
CA SER A 316 -13.29 12.61 -37.51
C SER A 316 -13.38 14.13 -37.58
N LEU A 317 -13.48 14.81 -36.44
CA LEU A 317 -12.70 16.00 -36.12
C LEU A 317 -13.10 16.55 -34.75
N ASP A 318 -12.09 16.63 -33.89
CA ASP A 318 -12.03 17.45 -32.68
C ASP A 318 -12.41 18.91 -32.95
N ALA A 319 -13.13 19.51 -32.00
CA ALA A 319 -12.98 20.93 -31.66
C ALA A 319 -13.60 21.19 -30.29
N ASP A 320 -12.73 21.37 -29.30
CA ASP A 320 -13.00 22.13 -28.09
C ASP A 320 -13.60 23.50 -28.45
N LYS A 321 -14.69 23.86 -27.77
CA LYS A 321 -14.90 25.23 -27.28
C LYS A 321 -15.96 25.26 -26.19
N SER A 322 -15.48 25.54 -24.99
CA SER A 322 -16.19 26.03 -23.83
C SER A 322 -17.12 27.20 -24.15
N SER A 323 -18.40 27.08 -23.81
CA SER A 323 -19.18 28.21 -23.32
C SER A 323 -20.28 27.70 -22.39
N LEU A 324 -20.21 28.13 -21.13
CA LEU A 324 -21.26 27.97 -20.15
C LEU A 324 -22.50 28.75 -20.60
N GLY A 325 -23.64 28.05 -20.63
CA GLY A 325 -24.96 28.63 -20.80
C GLY A 325 -25.97 27.69 -20.17
N VAL A 326 -26.29 27.94 -18.90
CA VAL A 326 -27.35 27.26 -18.17
C VAL A 326 -28.68 27.53 -18.88
N ALA A 327 -29.23 26.50 -19.52
CA ALA A 327 -30.60 26.51 -20.01
C ALA A 327 -31.21 25.13 -19.76
N ALA A 328 -32.05 25.07 -18.73
CA ALA A 328 -32.94 23.96 -18.44
C ALA A 328 -33.87 23.73 -19.63
N ALA A 329 -33.61 22.67 -20.41
CA ALA A 329 -34.54 22.14 -21.38
C ALA A 329 -34.89 20.72 -20.96
N ALA A 330 -36.01 20.61 -20.24
CA ALA A 330 -36.66 19.34 -19.96
C ALA A 330 -37.08 18.70 -21.29
N THR A 331 -36.27 17.79 -21.80
CA THR A 331 -36.66 16.89 -22.89
C THR A 331 -37.38 15.70 -22.26
N ALA A 332 -38.71 15.69 -22.42
CA ALA A 332 -39.57 14.58 -22.09
C ALA A 332 -39.14 13.33 -22.90
N ALA A 333 -38.27 12.51 -22.31
CA ALA A 333 -38.09 11.13 -22.72
C ALA A 333 -39.33 10.36 -22.26
N SER A 334 -40.06 9.79 -23.23
CA SER A 334 -41.34 9.13 -23.04
C SER A 334 -41.23 7.89 -22.15
N LEU A 335 -41.36 8.09 -20.84
CA LEU A 335 -41.71 7.05 -19.88
C LEU A 335 -43.22 7.12 -19.70
N ARG A 336 -43.94 6.22 -20.38
CA ARG A 336 -45.39 6.11 -20.23
C ARG A 336 -45.71 5.72 -18.79
N ALA A 337 -46.29 6.66 -18.04
CA ALA A 337 -46.92 6.39 -16.75
C ALA A 337 -48.04 5.35 -16.94
N SER A 338 -48.01 4.31 -16.13
CA SER A 338 -49.09 3.33 -15.99
C SER A 338 -50.29 4.02 -15.31
N GLN A 339 -51.20 4.59 -16.11
CA GLN A 339 -52.57 4.81 -15.66
C GLN A 339 -53.42 3.66 -16.19
N SER A 340 -54.00 2.93 -15.24
CA SER A 340 -55.08 1.98 -15.45
C SER A 340 -56.24 2.69 -16.12
N ASP A 341 -56.50 2.34 -17.39
CA ASP A 341 -57.85 2.13 -17.92
C ASP A 341 -57.72 1.52 -19.33
N ASP A 342 -58.38 0.37 -19.50
CA ASP A 342 -58.48 -0.40 -20.74
C ASP A 342 -59.34 0.38 -21.76
N PRO A 343 -58.77 0.72 -22.91
CA PRO A 343 -59.40 0.20 -24.13
C PRO A 343 -58.34 -0.30 -25.12
N LEU A 344 -58.39 -1.60 -25.43
CA LEU A 344 -57.88 -2.26 -26.64
C LEU A 344 -56.90 -1.40 -27.46
N ARG A 345 -55.63 -1.34 -27.03
CA ARG A 345 -54.54 -0.76 -27.83
C ARG A 345 -54.37 -1.60 -29.10
N LEU A 346 -54.95 -1.14 -30.19
CA LEU A 346 -54.55 -1.56 -31.54
C LEU A 346 -53.04 -1.33 -31.66
N MET A 347 -52.27 -2.42 -31.62
CA MET A 347 -50.83 -2.41 -31.86
C MET A 347 -50.58 -1.86 -33.27
N PRO A 348 -49.57 -0.99 -33.45
CA PRO A 348 -49.27 -0.42 -34.76
C PRO A 348 -48.98 -1.55 -35.78
N PRO A 349 -49.38 -1.38 -37.06
CA PRO A 349 -49.18 -2.39 -38.08
C PRO A 349 -47.67 -2.70 -38.27
N PRO A 350 -47.33 -3.93 -38.73
CA PRO A 350 -45.96 -4.34 -38.93
C PRO A 350 -45.21 -3.40 -39.88
N ARG A 351 -44.05 -2.89 -39.46
CA ARG A 351 -43.22 -2.04 -40.30
C ARG A 351 -42.41 -2.92 -41.24
N GLU A 352 -42.66 -2.82 -42.54
CA GLU A 352 -41.87 -3.49 -43.56
C GLU A 352 -40.46 -2.88 -43.64
N LEU A 353 -39.44 -3.75 -43.68
CA LEU A 353 -38.03 -3.34 -43.70
C LEU A 353 -37.38 -3.55 -45.08
N SER A 354 -38.15 -3.41 -46.15
CA SER A 354 -37.71 -3.67 -47.54
C SER A 354 -36.47 -2.86 -47.97
N GLY A 355 -36.24 -1.68 -47.37
CA GLY A 355 -35.05 -0.84 -47.61
C GLY A 355 -33.81 -1.16 -46.75
N TRP A 356 -33.90 -2.06 -45.77
CA TRP A 356 -32.82 -2.34 -44.79
C TRP A 356 -31.87 -3.48 -45.23
N GLY A 357 -32.04 -3.97 -46.45
CA GLY A 357 -31.28 -5.07 -47.05
C GLY A 357 -31.97 -6.42 -46.90
N ARG A 358 -31.48 -7.45 -47.62
CA ARG A 358 -32.10 -8.80 -47.72
C ARG A 358 -32.14 -9.60 -46.40
N GLY A 359 -31.62 -9.02 -45.32
CA GLY A 359 -31.52 -9.63 -43.99
C GLY A 359 -32.70 -9.38 -43.08
N PHE A 360 -33.48 -8.33 -43.32
CA PHE A 360 -34.58 -7.89 -42.46
C PHE A 360 -35.90 -7.92 -43.23
N VAL A 361 -36.96 -8.48 -42.62
CA VAL A 361 -38.28 -8.61 -43.24
C VAL A 361 -39.24 -7.57 -42.66
N SER A 362 -39.41 -7.59 -41.33
CA SER A 362 -40.34 -6.69 -40.64
C SER A 362 -39.92 -6.46 -39.19
N MET A 363 -40.29 -5.31 -38.63
CA MET A 363 -40.17 -5.03 -37.20
C MET A 363 -41.50 -4.56 -36.62
N ARG A 364 -41.85 -5.04 -35.43
CA ARG A 364 -43.07 -4.65 -34.71
C ARG A 364 -42.95 -4.88 -33.21
N GLN A 365 -43.78 -4.20 -32.43
CA GLN A 365 -43.87 -4.43 -30.99
C GLN A 365 -44.94 -5.51 -30.72
N GLU A 366 -44.58 -6.57 -30.01
CA GLU A 366 -45.51 -7.63 -29.61
C GLU A 366 -45.40 -7.92 -28.12
N GLU A 367 -46.48 -8.42 -27.54
CA GLU A 367 -46.43 -9.04 -26.22
C GLU A 367 -45.84 -10.44 -26.34
N VAL A 368 -44.60 -10.60 -25.87
CA VAL A 368 -43.85 -11.85 -25.95
C VAL A 368 -43.70 -12.43 -24.56
N ARG A 369 -43.92 -13.74 -24.43
CA ARG A 369 -43.70 -14.46 -23.19
C ARG A 369 -42.20 -14.57 -22.93
N ASP A 370 -41.75 -13.98 -21.82
CA ASP A 370 -40.36 -14.06 -21.39
C ASP A 370 -39.96 -15.52 -21.10
N PRO A 371 -38.79 -15.98 -21.59
CA PRO A 371 -38.39 -17.37 -21.48
C PRO A 371 -38.07 -17.80 -20.04
N LEU A 372 -37.73 -16.87 -19.15
CA LEU A 372 -37.27 -17.14 -17.78
C LEU A 372 -38.37 -16.85 -16.75
N THR A 373 -39.10 -15.74 -16.91
CA THR A 373 -40.16 -15.34 -15.95
C THR A 373 -41.54 -15.85 -16.35
N HIS A 374 -41.72 -16.32 -17.59
CA HIS A 374 -42.99 -16.76 -18.17
C HIS A 374 -44.10 -15.70 -18.18
N GLN A 375 -43.77 -14.43 -17.88
CA GLN A 375 -44.68 -13.30 -17.94
C GLN A 375 -44.72 -12.69 -19.35
N GLY A 376 -45.85 -12.13 -19.75
CA GLY A 376 -45.98 -11.36 -20.99
C GLY A 376 -45.29 -10.01 -20.83
N LYS A 377 -44.35 -9.68 -21.73
CA LYS A 377 -43.66 -8.39 -21.75
C LYS A 377 -43.68 -7.83 -23.17
N PRO A 378 -43.93 -6.52 -23.36
CA PRO A 378 -43.77 -5.90 -24.67
C PRO A 378 -42.29 -5.97 -25.10
N MET A 379 -42.02 -6.61 -26.23
CA MET A 379 -40.69 -6.73 -26.83
C MET A 379 -40.72 -6.30 -28.30
N THR A 380 -39.61 -5.77 -28.80
CA THR A 380 -39.42 -5.53 -30.23
C THR A 380 -39.19 -6.86 -30.93
N VAL A 381 -40.05 -7.24 -31.87
CA VAL A 381 -39.94 -8.47 -32.66
C VAL A 381 -39.41 -8.14 -34.04
N VAL A 382 -38.24 -8.68 -34.37
CA VAL A 382 -37.58 -8.48 -35.66
C VAL A 382 -37.61 -9.81 -36.43
N CYS A 383 -38.29 -9.83 -37.57
CA CYS A 383 -38.29 -10.97 -38.48
C CYS A 383 -37.08 -10.88 -39.41
N MET A 384 -36.24 -11.91 -39.40
CA MET A 384 -35.04 -12.01 -40.24
C MET A 384 -35.36 -12.76 -41.54
N GLY A 385 -34.63 -12.45 -42.61
CA GLY A 385 -34.77 -13.11 -43.90
C GLY A 385 -34.23 -14.55 -43.89
N GLU A 386 -34.61 -15.34 -44.89
CA GLU A 386 -34.23 -16.77 -45.04
C GLU A 386 -32.71 -17.00 -45.13
N LEU A 387 -31.95 -15.95 -45.47
CA LEU A 387 -30.50 -15.95 -45.58
C LEU A 387 -29.76 -15.93 -44.23
N VAL A 388 -30.47 -15.88 -43.10
CA VAL A 388 -29.90 -15.75 -41.76
C VAL A 388 -30.11 -17.05 -40.95
N PRO A 389 -29.18 -18.01 -41.01
CA PRO A 389 -29.27 -19.26 -40.24
C PRO A 389 -28.96 -19.05 -38.75
N LEU A 390 -29.61 -19.85 -37.90
CA LEU A 390 -29.56 -19.73 -36.43
C LEU A 390 -28.13 -19.77 -35.85
N GLY A 391 -27.33 -20.78 -36.23
CA GLY A 391 -26.01 -21.00 -35.64
C GLY A 391 -25.05 -19.83 -35.87
N PRO A 392 -24.76 -19.46 -37.14
CA PRO A 392 -23.92 -18.32 -37.47
C PRO A 392 -24.47 -16.99 -36.94
N PHE A 393 -25.79 -16.77 -36.96
CA PHE A 393 -26.39 -15.57 -36.39
C PHE A 393 -26.15 -15.47 -34.87
N ARG A 394 -26.30 -16.58 -34.14
CA ARG A 394 -26.01 -16.63 -32.69
C ARG A 394 -24.55 -16.30 -32.40
N ALA A 395 -23.61 -16.76 -33.24
CA ALA A 395 -22.18 -16.43 -33.11
C ALA A 395 -21.91 -14.94 -33.34
N VAL A 396 -22.57 -14.32 -34.31
CA VAL A 396 -22.48 -12.87 -34.54
C VAL A 396 -23.03 -12.09 -33.34
N LEU A 397 -24.18 -12.49 -32.79
CA LEU A 397 -24.72 -11.86 -31.59
C LEU A 397 -23.80 -12.05 -30.38
N GLU A 398 -23.28 -13.25 -30.12
CA GLU A 398 -22.34 -13.50 -29.02
C GLU A 398 -21.07 -12.63 -29.15
N TYR A 399 -20.57 -12.43 -30.38
CA TYR A 399 -19.49 -11.47 -30.65
C TYR A 399 -19.88 -10.03 -30.28
N LEU A 400 -21.09 -9.57 -30.63
CA LEU A 400 -21.53 -8.22 -30.26
C LEU A 400 -21.63 -8.01 -28.74
N TYR A 401 -21.86 -9.08 -27.96
CA TYR A 401 -21.86 -9.01 -26.50
C TYR A 401 -20.46 -9.10 -25.90
N THR A 402 -19.59 -9.94 -26.45
CA THR A 402 -18.34 -10.33 -25.78
C THR A 402 -17.08 -9.75 -26.42
N GLY A 403 -17.15 -9.33 -27.69
CA GLY A 403 -15.98 -9.01 -28.51
C GLY A 403 -15.17 -10.23 -28.95
N HIS A 404 -15.62 -11.44 -28.61
CA HIS A 404 -14.92 -12.70 -28.88
C HIS A 404 -15.71 -13.57 -29.86
N LEU A 405 -15.00 -14.22 -30.76
CA LEU A 405 -15.52 -15.21 -31.69
C LEU A 405 -14.86 -16.56 -31.40
N ASP A 406 -15.65 -17.61 -31.15
CA ASP A 406 -15.15 -18.98 -31.05
C ASP A 406 -15.08 -19.60 -32.47
N PRO A 407 -13.87 -19.81 -33.04
CA PRO A 407 -13.71 -20.31 -34.40
C PRO A 407 -14.12 -21.78 -34.55
N HIS A 408 -14.25 -22.54 -33.46
CA HIS A 408 -14.56 -23.96 -33.52
C HIS A 408 -16.06 -24.26 -33.53
N ARG A 409 -16.90 -23.29 -33.12
CA ARG A 409 -18.35 -23.48 -32.96
C ARG A 409 -19.20 -22.90 -34.08
N ALA A 410 -18.59 -22.17 -35.02
CA ALA A 410 -19.31 -21.42 -36.03
C ALA A 410 -18.81 -21.70 -37.45
N ASP A 411 -19.73 -21.76 -38.42
CA ASP A 411 -19.38 -21.70 -39.84
C ASP A 411 -18.90 -20.27 -40.15
N LEU A 412 -17.58 -20.12 -40.20
CA LEU A 412 -16.90 -18.84 -40.39
C LEU A 412 -17.34 -18.13 -41.68
N MET A 413 -17.60 -18.85 -42.76
CA MET A 413 -18.02 -18.23 -44.03
C MET A 413 -19.42 -17.62 -43.91
N GLN A 414 -20.33 -18.32 -43.24
CA GLN A 414 -21.67 -17.79 -42.98
C GLN A 414 -21.65 -16.66 -41.93
N VAL A 415 -20.78 -16.73 -40.92
CA VAL A 415 -20.56 -15.62 -39.97
C VAL A 415 -20.06 -14.38 -40.69
N ALA A 416 -19.12 -14.50 -41.63
CA ALA A 416 -18.64 -13.38 -42.43
C ALA A 416 -19.76 -12.77 -43.29
N ALA A 417 -20.60 -13.59 -43.92
CA ALA A 417 -21.73 -13.12 -44.72
C ALA A 417 -22.76 -12.35 -43.88
N ILE A 418 -23.09 -12.84 -42.68
CA ILE A 418 -23.99 -12.13 -41.75
C ILE A 418 -23.32 -10.86 -41.20
N ALA A 419 -22.02 -10.90 -40.89
CA ALA A 419 -21.27 -9.73 -40.44
C ALA A 419 -21.25 -8.63 -41.51
N GLU A 420 -21.12 -8.97 -42.79
CA GLU A 420 -21.24 -8.03 -43.90
C GLU A 420 -22.65 -7.45 -44.02
N LEU A 421 -23.68 -8.31 -43.95
CA LEU A 421 -25.08 -7.92 -43.97
C LEU A 421 -25.45 -6.95 -42.84
N LEU A 422 -24.90 -7.16 -41.64
CA LEU A 422 -25.08 -6.33 -40.46
C LEU A 422 -24.06 -5.19 -40.34
N GLU A 423 -23.17 -5.04 -41.32
CA GLU A 423 -22.11 -4.01 -41.37
C GLU A 423 -21.17 -4.03 -40.14
N VAL A 424 -20.95 -5.22 -39.59
CA VAL A 424 -20.01 -5.49 -38.49
C VAL A 424 -18.62 -5.76 -39.09
N PHE A 425 -17.97 -4.69 -39.58
CA PHE A 425 -16.69 -4.79 -40.29
C PHE A 425 -15.58 -5.45 -39.47
N ASP A 426 -15.55 -5.22 -38.15
CA ASP A 426 -14.56 -5.80 -37.24
C ASP A 426 -14.63 -7.32 -37.20
N LEU A 427 -15.83 -7.87 -37.12
CA LEU A 427 -16.06 -9.31 -37.14
C LEU A 427 -15.70 -9.90 -38.51
N ARG A 428 -16.08 -9.22 -39.60
CA ARG A 428 -15.73 -9.64 -40.96
C ARG A 428 -14.21 -9.71 -41.15
N MET A 429 -13.48 -8.71 -40.67
CA MET A 429 -12.01 -8.69 -40.69
C MET A 429 -11.41 -9.77 -39.79
N MET A 430 -11.96 -9.96 -38.58
CA MET A 430 -11.52 -11.00 -37.65
C MET A 430 -11.65 -12.40 -38.26
N VAL A 431 -12.77 -12.69 -38.93
CA VAL A 431 -12.99 -13.95 -39.64
C VAL A 431 -12.00 -14.12 -40.78
N ALA A 432 -11.78 -13.08 -41.60
CA ALA A 432 -10.79 -13.14 -42.69
C ALA A 432 -9.38 -13.47 -42.17
N ASN A 433 -8.96 -12.81 -41.08
CA ASN A 433 -7.68 -13.10 -40.42
C ASN A 433 -7.60 -14.55 -39.91
N ILE A 434 -8.69 -15.10 -39.34
CA ILE A 434 -8.72 -16.49 -38.89
C ILE A 434 -8.57 -17.45 -40.07
N LEU A 435 -9.30 -17.22 -41.16
CA LEU A 435 -9.23 -18.05 -42.38
C LEU A 435 -7.84 -17.99 -43.04
N ASN A 436 -7.17 -16.84 -42.98
CA ASN A 436 -5.81 -16.63 -43.51
C ASN A 436 -4.69 -17.08 -42.56
N LYS A 437 -5.01 -17.60 -41.36
CA LYS A 437 -4.05 -17.96 -40.30
C LYS A 437 -3.25 -16.77 -39.73
N GLU A 438 -3.84 -15.59 -39.74
CA GLU A 438 -3.28 -14.33 -39.23
C GLU A 438 -3.98 -13.85 -37.96
N SER A 439 -4.48 -14.78 -37.13
CA SER A 439 -5.28 -14.48 -35.94
C SER A 439 -4.59 -13.60 -34.90
N PHE A 440 -3.26 -13.49 -34.92
CA PHE A 440 -2.49 -12.59 -34.05
C PHE A 440 -2.89 -11.12 -34.24
N MET A 441 -3.34 -10.71 -35.43
CA MET A 441 -3.82 -9.35 -35.71
C MET A 441 -5.16 -9.02 -35.02
N ASN A 442 -5.91 -10.04 -34.59
CA ASN A 442 -7.24 -9.86 -34.00
C ASN A 442 -7.19 -9.21 -32.61
N ARG A 443 -6.03 -9.17 -31.95
CA ARG A 443 -5.86 -8.52 -30.66
C ARG A 443 -6.18 -7.02 -30.73
N GLU A 444 -5.70 -6.34 -31.76
CA GLU A 444 -5.92 -4.89 -31.92
C GLU A 444 -7.36 -4.59 -32.38
N ILE A 445 -7.94 -5.44 -33.23
CA ILE A 445 -9.36 -5.37 -33.61
C ILE A 445 -10.25 -5.48 -32.37
N THR A 446 -9.98 -6.45 -31.50
CA THR A 446 -10.74 -6.68 -30.26
C THR A 446 -10.65 -5.48 -29.33
N LYS A 447 -9.44 -4.93 -29.11
CA LYS A 447 -9.26 -3.71 -28.31
C LYS A 447 -10.04 -2.53 -28.89
N ALA A 448 -9.92 -2.28 -30.20
CA ALA A 448 -10.60 -1.17 -30.86
C ALA A 448 -12.13 -1.30 -30.82
N PHE A 449 -12.65 -2.52 -30.90
CA PHE A 449 -14.06 -2.83 -30.71
C PHE A 449 -14.54 -2.45 -29.30
N HIS A 450 -13.84 -2.92 -28.25
CA HIS A 450 -14.21 -2.60 -26.87
C HIS A 450 -14.14 -1.11 -26.56
N VAL A 451 -13.14 -0.39 -27.08
CA VAL A 451 -13.01 1.07 -26.90
C VAL A 451 -14.20 1.81 -27.54
N ARG A 452 -14.53 1.51 -28.81
CA ARG A 452 -15.68 2.12 -29.49
C ARG A 452 -16.99 1.84 -28.77
N ARG A 453 -17.19 0.60 -28.35
CA ARG A 453 -18.38 0.20 -27.62
C ARG A 453 -18.49 0.92 -26.27
N ALA A 454 -17.41 1.01 -25.51
CA ALA A 454 -17.38 1.73 -24.23
C ALA A 454 -17.76 3.21 -24.42
N ASN A 455 -17.24 3.86 -25.47
CA ASN A 455 -17.61 5.24 -25.80
C ASN A 455 -19.10 5.39 -26.15
N ARG A 456 -19.66 4.47 -26.93
CA ARG A 456 -21.09 4.49 -27.27
C ARG A 456 -21.98 4.18 -26.07
N ILE A 457 -21.53 3.31 -25.15
CA ILE A 457 -22.21 3.07 -23.87
C ILE A 457 -22.24 4.34 -23.01
N LYS A 458 -21.12 5.08 -22.91
CA LYS A 458 -21.07 6.36 -22.20
C LYS A 458 -22.06 7.38 -22.80
N GLU A 459 -22.16 7.43 -24.12
CA GLU A 459 -23.15 8.27 -24.81
C GLU A 459 -24.60 7.84 -24.50
N CYS A 460 -24.89 6.53 -24.48
CA CYS A 460 -26.23 6.04 -24.11
C CYS A 460 -26.57 6.38 -22.65
N LEU A 461 -25.60 6.29 -21.73
CA LEU A 461 -25.76 6.68 -20.34
C LEU A 461 -26.04 8.19 -20.19
N SER A 462 -25.31 9.04 -20.92
CA SER A 462 -25.49 10.49 -20.82
C SER A 462 -26.79 10.99 -21.46
N LYS A 463 -27.23 10.36 -22.56
CA LYS A 463 -28.48 10.71 -23.26
C LYS A 463 -29.70 9.94 -22.78
N GLY A 464 -29.53 8.89 -21.98
CA GLY A 464 -30.61 7.96 -21.61
C GLY A 464 -31.17 7.16 -22.79
N THR A 465 -30.41 7.01 -23.87
CA THR A 465 -30.89 6.31 -25.08
C THR A 465 -30.97 4.81 -24.82
N PHE A 466 -32.14 4.21 -25.05
CA PHE A 466 -32.48 2.82 -24.70
C PHE A 466 -32.55 2.52 -23.20
N ALA A 467 -32.63 3.54 -22.34
CA ALA A 467 -32.83 3.33 -20.90
C ALA A 467 -34.19 2.68 -20.61
N ASP A 468 -34.19 1.70 -19.71
CA ASP A 468 -35.37 0.90 -19.34
C ASP A 468 -35.66 0.94 -17.82
N VAL A 469 -34.86 1.70 -17.06
CA VAL A 469 -35.10 2.01 -15.65
C VAL A 469 -34.61 3.41 -15.30
N MET A 470 -35.35 4.09 -14.42
CA MET A 470 -34.95 5.32 -13.77
C MET A 470 -34.70 5.06 -12.28
N PHE A 471 -33.54 5.49 -11.79
CA PHE A 471 -33.26 5.54 -10.36
C PHE A 471 -33.61 6.91 -9.79
N VAL A 472 -34.42 6.93 -8.74
CA VAL A 472 -34.71 8.14 -7.97
C VAL A 472 -33.79 8.17 -6.77
N VAL A 473 -32.96 9.21 -6.69
CA VAL A 473 -31.96 9.45 -5.65
C VAL A 473 -32.26 10.76 -4.94
N ASP A 474 -31.54 11.09 -3.87
CA ASP A 474 -31.94 12.16 -2.96
C ASP A 474 -31.92 13.55 -3.63
N ASP A 475 -31.01 13.77 -4.58
CA ASP A 475 -30.80 15.03 -5.30
C ASP A 475 -31.28 15.02 -6.76
N GLY A 476 -31.91 13.94 -7.23
CA GLY A 476 -32.34 13.86 -8.63
C GLY A 476 -32.76 12.47 -9.13
N CYS A 477 -32.67 12.29 -10.44
CA CYS A 477 -33.06 11.07 -11.12
C CYS A 477 -32.03 10.70 -12.19
N MET A 478 -31.70 9.41 -12.31
CA MET A 478 -30.75 8.90 -13.28
C MET A 478 -31.33 7.77 -14.12
N LEU A 479 -31.19 7.87 -15.44
CA LEU A 479 -31.57 6.81 -16.37
C LEU A 479 -30.46 5.76 -16.44
N ALA A 480 -30.86 4.48 -16.47
CA ALA A 480 -29.94 3.36 -16.58
C ALA A 480 -30.55 2.22 -17.42
N HIS A 481 -29.74 1.20 -17.65
CA HIS A 481 -30.03 0.06 -18.50
C HIS A 481 -29.89 -1.23 -17.69
N LYS A 482 -31.01 -1.91 -17.40
CA LYS A 482 -31.01 -3.18 -16.66
C LYS A 482 -30.02 -4.19 -17.24
N PRO A 483 -29.94 -4.41 -18.57
CA PRO A 483 -28.98 -5.38 -19.11
C PRO A 483 -27.53 -5.09 -18.76
N LEU A 484 -27.10 -3.82 -18.78
CA LEU A 484 -25.73 -3.44 -18.45
C LEU A 484 -25.45 -3.55 -16.95
N LEU A 485 -26.45 -3.26 -16.10
CA LEU A 485 -26.35 -3.42 -14.64
C LEU A 485 -26.21 -4.89 -14.24
N LEU A 486 -27.04 -5.75 -14.83
CA LEU A 486 -27.06 -7.20 -14.60
C LEU A 486 -25.72 -7.86 -14.91
N ALA A 487 -25.03 -7.38 -15.94
CA ALA A 487 -23.76 -7.95 -16.35
C ALA A 487 -22.60 -7.66 -15.38
N GLY A 488 -22.72 -6.63 -14.54
CA GLY A 488 -21.64 -6.14 -13.68
C GLY A 488 -21.91 -6.16 -12.17
N CYS A 489 -23.14 -6.44 -11.73
CA CYS A 489 -23.52 -6.28 -10.33
C CYS A 489 -24.54 -7.35 -9.87
N ASP A 490 -24.12 -8.23 -8.96
CA ASP A 490 -24.96 -9.29 -8.39
C ASP A 490 -26.17 -8.74 -7.64
N PHE A 491 -26.02 -7.59 -6.96
CA PHE A 491 -27.15 -6.91 -6.31
C PHE A 491 -28.24 -6.54 -7.33
N MET A 492 -27.84 -6.04 -8.50
CA MET A 492 -28.77 -5.69 -9.58
C MET A 492 -29.37 -6.94 -10.24
N VAL A 493 -28.62 -8.05 -10.30
CA VAL A 493 -29.16 -9.36 -10.72
C VAL A 493 -30.25 -9.84 -9.79
N ALA A 494 -30.06 -9.75 -8.49
CA ALA A 494 -31.10 -10.11 -7.52
C ALA A 494 -32.35 -9.22 -7.67
N MET A 495 -32.15 -7.91 -7.82
CA MET A 495 -33.22 -6.91 -7.95
C MET A 495 -34.05 -7.08 -9.22
N PHE A 496 -33.42 -7.21 -10.39
CA PHE A 496 -34.11 -7.21 -11.68
C PHE A 496 -34.32 -8.60 -12.28
N GLY A 497 -33.54 -9.60 -11.87
CA GLY A 497 -33.51 -10.93 -12.50
C GLY A 497 -34.53 -11.94 -11.96
N SER A 498 -35.38 -11.56 -11.01
CA SER A 498 -36.34 -12.47 -10.36
C SER A 498 -37.77 -11.89 -10.36
N THR A 499 -38.70 -12.54 -9.67
CA THR A 499 -40.12 -12.13 -9.59
C THR A 499 -40.36 -10.94 -8.65
N PHE A 500 -39.33 -10.21 -8.21
CA PHE A 500 -39.51 -9.00 -7.40
C PHE A 500 -40.17 -7.89 -8.21
N ARG A 501 -40.81 -6.93 -7.52
CA ARG A 501 -41.56 -5.82 -8.13
C ARG A 501 -40.67 -4.98 -9.05
N GLU A 502 -39.40 -4.84 -8.70
CA GLU A 502 -38.38 -4.06 -9.38
C GLU A 502 -38.07 -4.60 -10.80
N SER A 503 -38.25 -5.90 -11.02
CA SER A 503 -38.07 -6.53 -12.35
C SER A 503 -38.92 -5.87 -13.43
N CYS A 504 -40.18 -5.55 -13.10
CA CYS A 504 -41.13 -4.87 -13.99
C CYS A 504 -41.19 -3.34 -13.77
N ALA A 505 -40.51 -2.81 -12.76
CA ALA A 505 -40.54 -1.39 -12.46
C ALA A 505 -39.73 -0.59 -13.49
N THR A 506 -40.29 0.55 -13.91
CA THR A 506 -39.59 1.57 -14.72
C THR A 506 -38.91 2.62 -13.85
N GLU A 507 -39.23 2.64 -12.56
CA GLU A 507 -38.73 3.59 -11.57
C GLU A 507 -38.38 2.84 -10.28
N VAL A 508 -37.16 3.05 -9.77
CA VAL A 508 -36.65 2.42 -8.54
C VAL A 508 -36.05 3.49 -7.65
N SER A 509 -36.49 3.55 -6.39
CA SER A 509 -35.92 4.49 -5.41
C SER A 509 -34.67 3.90 -4.75
N LEU A 510 -33.59 4.68 -4.73
CA LEU A 510 -32.35 4.38 -4.02
C LEU A 510 -32.05 5.53 -3.04
N PRO A 511 -32.66 5.54 -1.85
CA PRO A 511 -32.42 6.60 -0.87
C PRO A 511 -31.02 6.50 -0.25
N GLY A 512 -30.49 7.63 0.23
CA GLY A 512 -29.17 7.72 0.86
C GLY A 512 -28.02 7.73 -0.14
N THR A 513 -28.26 8.30 -1.32
CA THR A 513 -27.25 8.48 -2.37
C THR A 513 -27.61 9.66 -3.26
N ASN A 514 -26.64 10.13 -4.04
CA ASN A 514 -26.80 11.25 -4.95
C ASN A 514 -26.42 10.87 -6.39
N CYS A 515 -26.69 11.80 -7.30
CA CYS A 515 -26.45 11.63 -8.73
C CYS A 515 -24.96 11.44 -9.05
N ALA A 516 -24.05 12.11 -8.32
CA ALA A 516 -22.61 11.98 -8.54
C ALA A 516 -22.09 10.56 -8.22
N CYS A 517 -22.45 10.03 -7.05
CA CYS A 517 -22.09 8.68 -6.62
C CYS A 517 -22.70 7.61 -7.52
N LEU A 518 -24.00 7.75 -7.84
CA LEU A 518 -24.67 6.79 -8.72
C LEU A 518 -24.07 6.82 -10.13
N ARG A 519 -23.74 8.00 -10.68
CA ARG A 519 -23.05 8.12 -11.96
C ARG A 519 -21.72 7.37 -11.96
N ALA A 520 -20.90 7.56 -10.92
CA ALA A 520 -19.63 6.86 -10.79
C ALA A 520 -19.80 5.33 -10.77
N VAL A 521 -20.81 4.83 -10.06
CA VAL A 521 -21.16 3.40 -10.06
C VAL A 521 -21.60 2.94 -11.45
N LEU A 522 -22.49 3.66 -12.12
CA LEU A 522 -22.99 3.29 -13.44
C LEU A 522 -21.85 3.25 -14.47
N GLU A 523 -20.99 4.27 -14.49
CA GLU A 523 -19.81 4.31 -15.37
C GLU A 523 -18.85 3.15 -15.10
N PHE A 524 -18.63 2.81 -13.83
CA PHE A 524 -17.81 1.66 -13.45
C PHE A 524 -18.43 0.34 -13.90
N LEU A 525 -19.72 0.10 -13.66
CA LEU A 525 -20.38 -1.13 -14.09
C LEU A 525 -20.38 -1.29 -15.61
N TYR A 526 -20.41 -0.17 -16.34
CA TYR A 526 -20.54 -0.17 -17.80
C TYR A 526 -19.20 -0.30 -18.51
N THR A 527 -18.13 0.25 -17.93
CA THR A 527 -16.82 0.35 -18.58
C THR A 527 -15.70 -0.42 -17.87
N GLY A 528 -15.93 -0.81 -16.61
CA GLY A 528 -14.93 -1.43 -15.74
C GLY A 528 -13.86 -0.44 -15.23
N LEU A 529 -14.02 0.86 -15.51
CA LEU A 529 -13.11 1.94 -15.14
C LEU A 529 -13.78 2.89 -14.14
N PHE A 530 -13.01 3.37 -13.18
CA PHE A 530 -13.43 4.40 -12.24
C PHE A 530 -12.73 5.71 -12.58
N VAL A 531 -13.51 6.77 -12.81
CA VAL A 531 -13.02 8.13 -13.05
C VAL A 531 -13.80 9.06 -12.13
N PRO A 532 -13.15 9.62 -11.08
CA PRO A 532 -13.84 10.51 -10.15
C PRO A 532 -14.19 11.83 -10.83
N SER A 533 -15.40 12.33 -10.56
CA SER A 533 -15.82 13.68 -10.93
C SER A 533 -15.48 14.68 -9.80
N PRO A 534 -15.32 15.98 -10.08
CA PRO A 534 -14.90 16.95 -9.06
C PRO A 534 -15.93 17.19 -7.95
N ASP A 535 -17.18 16.81 -8.16
CA ASP A 535 -18.30 16.85 -7.23
C ASP A 535 -18.50 15.55 -6.45
N LEU A 536 -17.63 14.55 -6.64
CA LEU A 536 -17.75 13.24 -6.01
C LEU A 536 -17.20 13.24 -4.58
N ASP A 537 -18.06 12.95 -3.60
CA ASP A 537 -17.64 12.67 -2.23
C ASP A 537 -17.23 11.20 -2.07
N ALA A 538 -15.99 10.98 -1.59
CA ALA A 538 -15.45 9.64 -1.44
C ALA A 538 -16.19 8.81 -0.37
N MET A 539 -16.65 9.42 0.73
CA MET A 539 -17.34 8.72 1.80
C MET A 539 -18.73 8.27 1.37
N GLU A 540 -19.48 9.14 0.70
CA GLU A 540 -20.80 8.79 0.16
C GLU A 540 -20.70 7.65 -0.87
N LEU A 541 -19.67 7.68 -1.73
CA LEU A 541 -19.41 6.59 -2.67
C LEU A 541 -19.01 5.29 -1.94
N LEU A 542 -18.22 5.35 -0.86
CA LEU A 542 -17.91 4.15 -0.06
C LEU A 542 -19.16 3.50 0.53
N VAL A 543 -20.11 4.30 1.01
CA VAL A 543 -21.40 3.77 1.50
C VAL A 543 -22.13 3.01 0.39
N LEU A 544 -22.23 3.62 -0.79
CA LEU A 544 -22.93 3.04 -1.93
C LEU A 544 -22.24 1.76 -2.45
N THR A 545 -20.91 1.78 -2.59
CA THR A 545 -20.14 0.64 -3.09
C THR A 545 -20.22 -0.56 -2.15
N ASN A 546 -20.16 -0.35 -0.83
CA ASN A 546 -20.37 -1.41 0.16
C ASN A 546 -21.81 -1.95 0.09
N ARG A 547 -22.83 -1.07 -0.02
CA ARG A 547 -24.24 -1.47 -0.15
C ARG A 547 -24.50 -2.33 -1.39
N LEU A 548 -23.83 -2.02 -2.50
CA LEU A 548 -23.94 -2.76 -3.77
C LEU A 548 -22.95 -3.94 -3.86
N CYS A 549 -22.15 -4.18 -2.81
CA CYS A 549 -21.14 -5.24 -2.75
C CYS A 549 -20.08 -5.18 -3.88
N LEU A 550 -19.71 -3.97 -4.31
CA LEU A 550 -18.76 -3.75 -5.40
C LEU A 550 -17.32 -3.67 -4.88
N THR A 551 -16.72 -4.82 -4.53
CA THR A 551 -15.42 -4.90 -3.86
C THR A 551 -14.27 -4.18 -4.57
N ARG A 552 -14.17 -4.31 -5.90
CA ARG A 552 -13.13 -3.63 -6.69
C ARG A 552 -13.35 -2.12 -6.75
N LEU A 553 -14.60 -1.66 -6.88
CA LEU A 553 -14.91 -0.23 -6.86
C LEU A 553 -14.68 0.35 -5.47
N GLN A 554 -15.03 -0.39 -4.41
CA GLN A 554 -14.74 -0.01 -3.02
C GLN A 554 -13.24 0.24 -2.82
N ALA A 555 -12.37 -0.67 -3.27
CA ALA A 555 -10.91 -0.48 -3.19
C ALA A 555 -10.41 0.72 -4.01
N LEU A 556 -11.00 0.99 -5.18
CA LEU A 556 -10.69 2.17 -6.00
C LEU A 556 -11.12 3.48 -5.31
N THR A 557 -12.27 3.48 -4.63
CA THR A 557 -12.75 4.61 -3.84
C THR A 557 -11.89 4.82 -2.59
N GLU A 558 -11.43 3.75 -1.93
CA GLU A 558 -10.47 3.82 -0.83
C GLU A 558 -9.15 4.48 -1.27
N GLN A 559 -8.62 4.08 -2.44
CA GLN A 559 -7.42 4.69 -3.03
C GLN A 559 -7.65 6.18 -3.34
N TYR A 560 -8.78 6.52 -3.95
CA TYR A 560 -9.13 7.91 -4.25
C TYR A 560 -9.19 8.79 -3.00
N ALA A 561 -9.84 8.31 -1.92
CA ALA A 561 -9.90 9.03 -0.65
C ALA A 561 -8.51 9.26 -0.04
N VAL A 562 -7.61 8.27 -0.13
CA VAL A 562 -6.21 8.44 0.32
C VAL A 562 -5.51 9.50 -0.52
N ASP A 563 -5.64 9.45 -1.85
CA ASP A 563 -5.00 10.40 -2.76
C ASP A 563 -5.46 11.84 -2.51
N GLU A 564 -6.75 12.05 -2.24
CA GLU A 564 -7.29 13.36 -1.85
C GLU A 564 -6.68 13.88 -0.54
N LEU A 565 -6.62 13.02 0.49
CA LEU A 565 -6.04 13.39 1.80
C LEU A 565 -4.54 13.70 1.69
N VAL A 566 -3.80 12.89 0.93
CA VAL A 566 -2.37 13.10 0.69
C VAL A 566 -2.14 14.39 -0.08
N HIS A 567 -2.93 14.66 -1.12
CA HIS A 567 -2.83 15.88 -1.90
C HIS A 567 -3.14 17.12 -1.03
N ALA A 568 -4.18 17.08 -0.21
CA ALA A 568 -4.50 18.13 0.75
C ALA A 568 -3.34 18.37 1.74
N SER A 569 -2.75 17.29 2.28
CA SER A 569 -1.59 17.40 3.17
C SER A 569 -0.36 18.02 2.48
N LEU A 570 -0.10 17.69 1.21
CA LEU A 570 0.99 18.31 0.43
C LEU A 570 0.78 19.82 0.23
N GLN A 571 -0.47 20.24 0.13
CA GLN A 571 -0.87 21.65 0.07
C GLN A 571 -0.87 22.35 1.44
N GLN A 572 -0.35 21.69 2.50
CA GLN A 572 -0.35 22.20 3.87
C GLN A 572 -1.75 22.44 4.44
N VAL A 573 -2.76 21.74 3.91
CA VAL A 573 -4.09 21.73 4.50
C VAL A 573 -4.11 20.76 5.67
N GLU A 574 -4.72 21.18 6.77
CA GLU A 574 -4.88 20.40 7.98
C GLU A 574 -5.93 19.30 7.79
N ILE A 575 -5.50 18.04 7.77
CA ILE A 575 -6.38 16.88 7.51
C ILE A 575 -6.78 16.10 8.77
N ASP A 576 -6.25 16.44 9.95
CA ASP A 576 -6.48 15.70 11.21
C ASP A 576 -7.96 15.42 11.48
N THR A 577 -8.81 16.46 11.39
CA THR A 577 -10.26 16.35 11.61
C THR A 577 -10.91 15.37 10.62
N GLN A 578 -10.55 15.47 9.34
CA GLN A 578 -11.12 14.63 8.29
C GLN A 578 -10.70 13.17 8.47
N VAL A 579 -9.43 12.91 8.82
CA VAL A 579 -8.94 11.55 9.07
C VAL A 579 -9.62 10.89 10.26
N ILE A 580 -9.88 11.65 11.33
CA ILE A 580 -10.63 11.17 12.51
C ILE A 580 -12.05 10.76 12.11
N LEU A 581 -12.75 11.60 11.33
CA LEU A 581 -14.10 11.30 10.85
C LEU A 581 -14.12 10.10 9.89
N TYR A 582 -13.14 10.01 8.99
CA TYR A 582 -13.02 8.91 8.03
C TYR A 582 -12.79 7.58 8.76
N LEU A 583 -12.01 7.54 9.85
CA LEU A 583 -11.75 6.31 10.58
C LEU A 583 -13.05 5.61 11.03
N GLU A 584 -13.97 6.35 11.64
CA GLU A 584 -15.22 5.78 12.14
C GLU A 584 -16.12 5.30 10.98
N MET A 585 -16.28 6.14 9.95
CA MET A 585 -17.10 5.83 8.78
C MET A 585 -16.56 4.61 8.01
N THR A 586 -15.23 4.51 7.84
CA THR A 586 -14.60 3.44 7.08
C THR A 586 -14.66 2.10 7.81
N GLN A 587 -14.50 2.10 9.13
CA GLN A 587 -14.72 0.91 9.96
C GLN A 587 -16.17 0.44 9.88
N PHE A 588 -17.14 1.37 9.92
CA PHE A 588 -18.56 1.05 9.82
C PHE A 588 -18.96 0.48 8.44
N HIS A 589 -18.43 1.05 7.35
CA HIS A 589 -18.74 0.63 5.97
C HIS A 589 -17.78 -0.42 5.39
N ASN A 590 -17.02 -1.13 6.24
CA ASN A 590 -16.08 -2.19 5.86
C ASN A 590 -14.99 -1.77 4.85
N ALA A 591 -14.64 -0.49 4.76
CA ALA A 591 -13.54 0.04 3.95
C ALA A 591 -12.20 -0.14 4.70
N ARG A 592 -11.73 -1.40 4.76
CA ARG A 592 -10.67 -1.83 5.68
C ARG A 592 -9.29 -1.22 5.37
N GLN A 593 -8.97 -0.96 4.11
CA GLN A 593 -7.66 -0.47 3.70
C GLN A 593 -7.52 1.02 4.01
N LEU A 594 -8.56 1.81 3.75
CA LEU A 594 -8.63 3.21 4.15
C LEU A 594 -8.68 3.35 5.68
N ALA A 595 -9.43 2.51 6.38
CA ALA A 595 -9.40 2.48 7.86
C ALA A 595 -7.98 2.22 8.39
N ALA A 596 -7.25 1.27 7.81
CA ALA A 596 -5.85 1.00 8.17
C ALA A 596 -4.94 2.20 7.89
N TRP A 597 -5.17 2.92 6.79
CA TRP A 597 -4.45 4.15 6.47
C TRP A 597 -4.75 5.27 7.49
N CYS A 598 -6.02 5.47 7.86
CA CYS A 598 -6.40 6.46 8.89
C CYS A 598 -5.77 6.14 10.25
N LEU A 599 -5.81 4.86 10.67
CA LEU A 599 -5.13 4.40 11.89
C LEU A 599 -3.62 4.70 11.84
N HIS A 600 -2.97 4.42 10.71
CA HIS A 600 -1.56 4.71 10.51
C HIS A 600 -1.25 6.20 10.60
N TYR A 601 -2.04 7.06 9.95
CA TYR A 601 -1.86 8.50 10.02
C TYR A 601 -1.98 9.03 11.45
N ILE A 602 -3.01 8.60 12.18
CA ILE A 602 -3.22 9.01 13.58
C ILE A 602 -2.07 8.50 14.46
N CYS A 603 -1.64 7.24 14.30
CA CYS A 603 -0.52 6.68 15.05
C CYS A 603 0.78 7.44 14.82
N THR A 604 1.05 7.83 13.58
CA THR A 604 2.31 8.49 13.22
C THR A 604 2.36 9.98 13.53
N ASN A 605 1.20 10.60 13.75
CA ASN A 605 1.06 12.00 14.19
C ASN A 605 0.45 12.09 15.59
N TYR A 606 0.49 11.00 16.37
CA TYR A 606 -0.30 10.78 17.58
C TYR A 606 -0.20 11.92 18.60
N ASN A 607 1.02 12.41 18.86
CA ASN A 607 1.25 13.49 19.82
C ASN A 607 0.58 14.82 19.39
N SER A 608 0.55 15.11 18.09
CA SER A 608 -0.10 16.30 17.55
C SER A 608 -1.61 16.17 17.64
N VAL A 609 -2.13 15.04 17.12
CA VAL A 609 -3.56 14.74 17.09
C VAL A 609 -4.15 14.74 18.51
N CYS A 610 -3.51 14.08 19.47
CA CYS A 610 -3.99 14.04 20.86
C CYS A 610 -4.00 15.41 21.56
N ARG A 611 -3.08 16.32 21.20
CA ARG A 611 -3.05 17.68 21.75
C ARG A 611 -4.20 18.52 21.21
N ARG A 612 -4.55 18.35 19.94
CA ARG A 612 -5.59 19.13 19.26
C ARG A 612 -6.99 18.58 19.48
N PHE A 613 -7.13 17.25 19.51
CA PHE A 613 -8.41 16.53 19.57
C PHE A 613 -8.47 15.57 20.79
N PRO A 614 -8.27 16.06 22.03
CA PRO A 614 -8.21 15.19 23.20
C PRO A 614 -9.55 14.52 23.55
N ARG A 615 -10.67 15.12 23.15
CA ARG A 615 -12.01 14.56 23.43
C ARG A 615 -12.30 13.41 22.48
N GLU A 616 -12.11 13.63 21.20
CA GLU A 616 -12.31 12.68 20.11
C GLU A 616 -11.46 11.44 20.35
N MET A 617 -10.16 11.63 20.62
CA MET A 617 -9.24 10.53 20.92
C MET A 617 -9.63 9.72 22.17
N LYS A 618 -10.28 10.35 23.16
CA LYS A 618 -10.79 9.67 24.37
C LYS A 618 -12.09 8.90 24.12
N TYR A 619 -12.92 9.35 23.18
CA TYR A 619 -14.20 8.71 22.83
C TYR A 619 -14.06 7.62 21.75
N MET A 620 -12.88 7.50 21.11
CA MET A 620 -12.57 6.40 20.20
C MET A 620 -12.82 5.03 20.85
N SER A 621 -13.15 4.02 20.03
CA SER A 621 -13.39 2.66 20.49
C SER A 621 -12.21 2.08 21.29
N PRO A 622 -12.44 1.17 22.25
CA PRO A 622 -11.35 0.54 23.02
C PRO A 622 -10.32 -0.17 22.12
N GLU A 623 -10.78 -0.73 21.00
CA GLU A 623 -9.92 -1.36 19.99
C GLU A 623 -8.97 -0.34 19.33
N ASN A 624 -9.51 0.83 18.94
CA ASN A 624 -8.71 1.92 18.37
C ASN A 624 -7.73 2.48 19.40
N GLN A 625 -8.14 2.67 20.65
CA GLN A 625 -7.25 3.13 21.74
C GLN A 625 -6.08 2.17 21.95
N ALA A 626 -6.35 0.87 22.06
CA ALA A 626 -5.30 -0.16 22.18
C ALA A 626 -4.39 -0.20 20.94
N HIS A 627 -4.96 0.00 19.74
CA HIS A 627 -4.18 0.11 18.51
C HIS A 627 -3.22 1.31 18.54
N PHE A 628 -3.70 2.48 18.96
CA PHE A 628 -2.87 3.68 19.05
C PHE A 628 -1.76 3.54 20.08
N GLU A 629 -2.04 2.98 21.26
CA GLU A 629 -1.02 2.74 22.28
C GLU A 629 0.11 1.83 21.79
N ARG A 630 -0.24 0.82 20.98
CA ARG A 630 0.70 -0.17 20.46
C ARG A 630 1.52 0.35 19.26
N HIS A 631 0.92 1.16 18.39
CA HIS A 631 1.53 1.54 17.10
C HIS A 631 1.91 3.02 17.00
N ARG A 632 1.69 3.83 18.05
CA ARG A 632 2.09 5.24 18.08
C ARG A 632 3.56 5.46 17.79
N TRP A 633 3.83 6.53 17.06
CA TRP A 633 5.17 7.02 16.78
C TRP A 633 5.29 8.51 17.19
N PRO A 634 6.35 8.91 17.92
CA PRO A 634 7.39 8.06 18.50
C PRO A 634 6.85 7.10 19.59
N PRO A 635 7.46 5.92 19.78
CA PRO A 635 7.06 4.98 20.83
C PRO A 635 7.23 5.54 22.24
N VAL A 636 6.43 5.04 23.19
CA VAL A 636 6.47 5.49 24.59
C VAL A 636 7.85 5.33 25.23
N TRP A 637 8.51 4.20 25.00
CA TRP A 637 9.84 3.92 25.54
C TRP A 637 10.89 4.91 25.03
N TYR A 638 10.76 5.40 23.79
CA TYR A 638 11.68 6.40 23.23
C TYR A 638 11.51 7.73 23.94
N LEU A 639 10.27 8.20 24.14
CA LEU A 639 10.00 9.47 24.83
C LEU A 639 10.53 9.46 26.26
N LYS A 640 10.43 8.33 26.96
CA LYS A 640 11.01 8.18 28.31
C LYS A 640 12.53 8.27 28.28
N GLU A 641 13.18 7.62 27.32
CA GLU A 641 14.64 7.66 27.17
C GLU A 641 15.15 9.02 26.71
N GLU A 642 14.41 9.73 25.87
CA GLU A 642 14.72 11.10 25.43
C GLU A 642 14.66 12.07 26.61
N ASP A 643 13.58 12.06 27.38
CA ASP A 643 13.46 12.88 28.59
C ASP A 643 14.59 12.58 29.59
N ARG A 644 14.91 11.30 29.78
CA ARG A 644 16.05 10.90 30.61
C ARG A 644 17.38 11.44 30.07
N TYR A 645 17.65 11.26 28.78
CA TYR A 645 18.89 11.71 28.15
C TYR A 645 19.08 13.22 28.34
N LEU A 646 18.02 14.00 28.10
CA LEU A 646 18.04 15.46 28.27
C LEU A 646 18.28 15.87 29.73
N ARG A 647 17.71 15.15 30.71
CA ARG A 647 17.99 15.39 32.13
C ARG A 647 19.45 15.09 32.47
N SER A 648 19.97 13.94 32.05
CA SER A 648 21.37 13.57 32.30
C SER A 648 22.38 14.49 31.59
N GLN A 649 22.01 15.04 30.43
CA GLN A 649 22.83 16.04 29.74
C GLN A 649 22.94 17.33 30.57
N LYS A 650 21.80 17.85 31.05
CA LYS A 650 21.77 19.05 31.92
C LYS A 650 22.55 18.84 33.22
N GLU A 651 22.44 17.66 33.83
CA GLU A 651 23.21 17.29 35.03
C GLU A 651 24.72 17.33 34.77
N ARG A 652 25.18 16.75 33.65
CA ARG A 652 26.60 16.79 33.26
C ARG A 652 27.10 18.21 32.98
N GLU A 653 26.32 19.02 32.28
CA GLU A 653 26.66 20.43 32.02
C GLU A 653 26.85 21.21 33.32
N LEU A 654 25.98 20.97 34.30
CA LEU A 654 26.08 21.57 35.63
C LEU A 654 27.33 21.09 36.39
N GLU A 655 27.63 19.78 36.36
CA GLU A 655 28.85 19.21 36.96
C GLU A 655 30.12 19.82 36.34
N GLU A 656 30.15 19.95 35.01
CA GLU A 656 31.28 20.58 34.32
C GLU A 656 31.42 22.05 34.67
N GLU A 657 30.31 22.79 34.80
CA GLU A 657 30.33 24.19 35.20
C GLU A 657 30.88 24.35 36.64
N VAL A 658 30.46 23.48 37.56
CA VAL A 658 30.98 23.45 38.94
C VAL A 658 32.49 23.15 38.95
N MET A 659 32.94 22.16 38.17
CA MET A 659 34.37 21.82 38.07
C MET A 659 35.20 22.95 37.47
N ARG A 660 34.67 23.68 36.48
CA ARG A 660 35.30 24.89 35.92
C ARG A 660 35.41 26.01 36.96
N LYS A 661 34.37 26.20 37.79
CA LYS A 661 34.37 27.20 38.89
C LYS A 661 35.33 26.85 40.03
N GLN A 662 35.54 25.56 40.33
CA GLN A 662 36.46 25.09 41.38
C GLN A 662 37.95 25.12 40.98
N HIS A 663 38.27 25.17 39.68
CA HIS A 663 39.65 25.26 39.18
C HIS A 663 39.92 26.57 38.41
N PRO A 664 39.84 27.76 39.04
CA PRO A 664 40.32 28.97 38.41
C PRO A 664 41.85 28.86 38.32
N ARG A 665 42.39 28.81 37.10
CA ARG A 665 43.83 28.78 36.75
C ARG A 665 44.74 29.27 37.88
N SER A 666 45.53 28.38 38.50
CA SER A 666 46.67 28.80 39.32
C SER A 666 47.67 29.54 38.43
N LYS A 667 47.63 30.87 38.45
CA LYS A 667 48.75 31.72 38.04
C LYS A 667 49.86 31.49 39.07
N TRP A 668 50.80 30.61 38.77
CA TRP A 668 52.05 30.54 39.52
C TRP A 668 52.90 31.76 39.16
N CYS A 669 53.12 32.62 40.16
CA CYS A 669 54.15 33.63 40.19
C CYS A 669 55.55 32.98 40.29
N PHE A 670 56.60 33.79 40.05
CA PHE A 670 58.04 33.49 39.98
C PHE A 670 58.47 32.94 38.60
N TRP A 671 59.26 33.65 37.79
CA TRP A 671 60.52 34.33 38.10
C TRP A 671 60.70 35.67 37.35
N ARG A 672 61.22 36.69 38.06
CA ARG A 672 61.93 37.83 37.46
C ARG A 672 63.35 37.41 37.08
N PRO A 673 63.91 37.99 36.00
CA PRO A 673 65.28 38.47 36.05
C PRO A 673 65.35 39.99 35.89
N HIS A 674 66.23 40.60 36.68
CA HIS A 674 66.66 41.99 36.62
C HIS A 674 67.43 42.31 35.32
N HIS A 675 67.26 43.57 34.86
CA HIS A 675 68.16 44.43 34.08
C HIS A 675 69.13 43.83 33.03
N ALA A 676 69.00 44.31 31.79
CA ALA A 676 70.04 45.12 31.14
C ALA A 676 69.43 45.97 30.00
N SER A 677 69.63 47.29 30.13
CA SER A 677 69.43 48.34 29.14
C SER A 677 70.52 48.30 28.05
N HIS A 678 70.18 48.60 26.79
CA HIS A 678 70.95 49.33 25.75
C HIS A 678 70.15 49.23 24.44
N ILE A 679 69.45 50.29 23.99
CA ILE A 679 69.91 51.36 23.08
C ILE A 679 70.74 50.83 21.90
N SER A 680 70.10 50.63 20.75
CA SER A 680 70.33 51.36 19.48
C SER A 680 69.22 51.00 18.50
#